data_AF-A0A353RM89-F1
#
_entry.id   AF-A0A353RM89-F1
#
_cell.length_a   1.000
_cell.length_b   1.000
_cell.length_c   1.000
_cell.angle_alpha   90.00
_cell.angle_beta   90.00
_cell.angle_gamma   90.00
#
_symmetry.space_group_name_H-M   'P 1'
#
loop_
_entity.id
_entity.type
_entity.pdbx_description
1 polymer ?
#
loop_
_entity_poly.entity_id
_entity_poly.type
_entity_poly.pdbx_seq_one_letter_code
_entity_poly.pdbx_strand_id
1 'polypeptide(L)'
;MILEGTPSSATFNVTVQAVADGHQFQKFIQIQTQGKKQFSVETLPGNKRSLRPDTYQVIEVRARILDENDKPVPELTEQIIFKPQSDWIDLSEPILDDDYIALNMGCTSPNPDNKTANIPSSVNLMLLMDDVPEGEAPLRQDLEIKLLDCKLETEIEEATFPVSDDMSEITFDVWIENAGDEKGWNFNGEYRYGSLPSDPLTYIDIQPKGESKASVTLTGPLIKPKEGESITAKTLIISAAQGDEKPLERHLNIMIMQEGLIIKNGVSKQNEMYILASKPFEENLDFALYRYDKQSNQVLTDKEGLAEIQFELQSEEPEIINLASVLQPEFTFEGLVTNIPYGRYHFTTKEEIPGTGDVFILDYLVKAPSGDAERPEYFEKNIRLKVKTYGIGEEFPDWVKAYEECKYIINNYVPAGEAKNKLYEILELRKMTLGAEGLTELRNRIWKVASNLILAEGAEGYKSEEAWANAITITLEWTEWAGDMAFSALAAFYLKGVGATAAGMIKAKMIEALNFYIYEPEKGWDVFASRQLDSIMPLLMNMAKGRLLSIENIELVVKDNRTLAWTIFISCEFLYNLYQTKSVVEAAKITGRQIAEELIVKKLTGMLHREALKRNYEVITPDEVLDDMMKNIKTVDGKEEINKGKLLEIMRDPAKVRTIQNHGTKEMKDIFNRSRSKIYNEHDARLKEYITKEYKLNPDEIKIDDFRTPGKGGDSVNTDRDYRVLRKVKGADGTEKWIELQRGNWLEESYKIFGQVTEKPEGLSDLEWAEAHQQRGTDRFDAEASKDYSDHVFNPETNEIDINKSNITKVKEGKTTLYDAAETGKMYQNKVENAMKSGHESEAFAQAKKAAGTLKDVRSGYKDGMNLDIKDLPRDLDKAMEVINKAKVDVNAAGPHLESINNELKSLGYSDVSEVSKDISKAFNDLKEFDKKNPADSLFK
;
A
#
# COMPACT_ATOMS: atom_id res chain seq x y z
N MET A 1 109.05 -18.22 -49.57
CA MET A 1 108.09 -18.80 -50.52
C MET A 1 106.73 -18.68 -49.87
N ILE A 2 105.84 -17.88 -50.43
CA ILE A 2 104.43 -17.81 -50.01
C ILE A 2 103.67 -18.50 -51.15
N LEU A 3 102.91 -19.55 -50.84
CA LEU A 3 102.09 -20.24 -51.83
C LEU A 3 100.85 -19.38 -52.14
N GLU A 4 100.58 -19.10 -53.42
CA GLU A 4 99.32 -18.49 -53.85
C GLU A 4 98.25 -19.58 -53.92
N GLY A 5 97.40 -19.67 -52.88
CA GLY A 5 96.27 -20.60 -52.79
C GLY A 5 96.45 -21.72 -51.77
N THR A 6 95.33 -22.22 -51.24
CA THR A 6 95.26 -23.31 -50.26
C THR A 6 95.25 -24.66 -50.98
N PRO A 7 96.12 -25.63 -50.65
CA PRO A 7 96.11 -26.94 -51.30
C PRO A 7 94.81 -27.69 -51.01
N SER A 8 94.27 -28.40 -52.00
CA SER A 8 93.04 -29.19 -51.87
C SER A 8 93.25 -30.61 -51.31
N SER A 9 94.51 -31.01 -51.05
CA SER A 9 94.86 -32.32 -50.49
C SER A 9 96.14 -32.27 -49.66
N ALA A 10 96.25 -33.13 -48.66
CA ALA A 10 97.40 -33.21 -47.73
C ALA A 10 98.72 -33.68 -48.37
N THR A 11 98.66 -34.23 -49.59
CA THR A 11 99.84 -34.50 -50.42
C THR A 11 99.72 -33.71 -51.71
N PHE A 12 100.70 -32.87 -52.03
CA PHE A 12 100.75 -32.11 -53.28
C PHE A 12 102.19 -31.92 -53.78
N ASN A 13 102.34 -31.72 -55.08
CA ASN A 13 103.66 -31.53 -55.71
C ASN A 13 103.93 -30.05 -55.95
N VAL A 14 105.11 -29.58 -55.54
CA VAL A 14 105.62 -28.26 -55.89
C VAL A 14 106.68 -28.42 -56.97
N THR A 15 106.51 -27.70 -58.07
CA THR A 15 107.51 -27.65 -59.13
C THR A 15 108.47 -26.51 -58.85
N VAL A 16 109.76 -26.82 -58.66
CA VAL A 16 110.80 -25.80 -58.52
C VAL A 16 111.57 -25.72 -59.83
N GLN A 17 111.52 -24.54 -60.46
CA GLN A 17 112.30 -24.22 -61.65
C GLN A 17 113.39 -23.22 -61.30
N ALA A 18 114.62 -23.49 -61.75
CA ALA A 18 115.75 -22.59 -61.63
C ALA A 18 116.40 -22.41 -63.00
N VAL A 19 116.77 -21.17 -63.35
CA VAL A 19 117.47 -20.86 -64.60
C VAL A 19 118.85 -20.34 -64.24
N ALA A 20 119.89 -20.99 -64.78
CA ALA A 20 121.28 -20.56 -64.65
C ALA A 20 122.01 -20.75 -65.98
N ASP A 21 122.74 -19.74 -66.42
CA ASP A 21 123.52 -19.72 -67.68
C ASP A 21 122.73 -20.25 -68.90
N GLY A 22 121.50 -19.76 -69.06
CA GLY A 22 120.64 -20.08 -70.21
C GLY A 22 120.00 -21.48 -70.20
N HIS A 23 120.24 -22.29 -69.15
CA HIS A 23 119.64 -23.61 -68.99
C HIS A 23 118.59 -23.59 -67.88
N GLN A 24 117.43 -24.19 -68.17
CA GLN A 24 116.34 -24.32 -67.22
C GLN A 24 116.37 -25.72 -66.59
N PHE A 25 116.52 -25.76 -65.27
CA PHE A 25 116.46 -26.98 -64.48
C PHE A 25 115.13 -27.03 -63.76
N GLN A 26 114.44 -28.16 -63.86
CA GLN A 26 113.18 -28.39 -63.17
C GLN A 26 113.31 -29.60 -62.25
N LYS A 27 112.86 -29.46 -61.01
CA LYS A 27 112.74 -30.56 -60.06
C LYS A 27 111.38 -30.53 -59.40
N PHE A 28 110.76 -31.71 -59.28
CA PHE A 28 109.53 -31.89 -58.55
C PHE A 28 109.86 -32.23 -57.09
N ILE A 29 109.24 -31.52 -56.16
CA ILE A 29 109.31 -31.79 -54.73
C ILE A 29 107.90 -32.14 -54.29
N GLN A 30 107.72 -33.38 -53.84
CA GLN A 30 106.47 -33.80 -53.21
C GLN A 30 106.47 -33.29 -51.77
N ILE A 31 105.44 -32.52 -51.42
CA ILE A 31 105.22 -32.05 -50.05
C ILE A 31 104.06 -32.87 -49.48
N GLN A 32 104.32 -33.55 -48.37
CA GLN A 32 103.31 -34.17 -47.51
C GLN A 32 103.15 -33.30 -46.28
N THR A 33 101.96 -32.73 -46.09
CA THR A 33 101.61 -32.08 -44.82
C THR A 33 101.20 -33.18 -43.85
N GLN A 34 101.77 -33.20 -42.65
CA GLN A 34 101.26 -34.06 -41.57
C GLN A 34 99.87 -33.56 -41.18
N GLY A 35 98.82 -34.24 -41.68
CA GLY A 35 97.47 -34.08 -41.16
C GLY A 35 97.44 -34.48 -39.69
N LYS A 36 96.50 -33.92 -38.93
CA LYS A 36 96.23 -34.35 -37.54
C LYS A 36 94.93 -35.13 -37.55
N LYS A 37 94.84 -36.15 -36.69
CA LYS A 37 93.58 -36.85 -36.42
C LYS A 37 92.48 -35.86 -36.05
N GLN A 38 91.27 -36.10 -36.53
CA GLN A 38 90.13 -35.21 -36.31
C GLN A 38 88.83 -35.98 -36.06
N PHE A 39 87.89 -35.35 -35.38
CA PHE A 39 86.52 -35.85 -35.27
C PHE A 39 85.76 -35.63 -36.58
N SER A 40 84.95 -36.60 -36.97
CA SER A 40 83.88 -36.45 -37.97
C SER A 40 82.56 -36.68 -37.25
N VAL A 41 81.72 -35.64 -37.16
CA VAL A 41 80.46 -35.67 -36.40
C VAL A 41 79.27 -35.38 -37.30
N GLU A 42 78.32 -36.32 -37.31
CA GLU A 42 77.09 -36.26 -38.08
C GLU A 42 75.90 -36.41 -37.14
N THR A 43 74.76 -35.79 -37.48
CA THR A 43 73.50 -36.07 -36.78
C THR A 43 72.46 -36.64 -37.72
N LEU A 44 71.61 -37.51 -37.22
CA LEU A 44 70.44 -38.00 -37.95
C LEU A 44 69.15 -37.52 -37.30
N PRO A 45 68.12 -37.18 -38.11
CA PRO A 45 68.12 -37.19 -39.58
C PRO A 45 68.78 -35.94 -40.20
N GLY A 46 69.41 -36.12 -41.37
CA GLY A 46 69.77 -35.01 -42.27
C GLY A 46 70.75 -33.98 -41.73
N ASN A 47 71.60 -34.35 -40.77
CA ASN A 47 72.54 -33.45 -40.08
C ASN A 47 71.87 -32.28 -39.34
N LYS A 48 70.63 -32.49 -38.84
CA LYS A 48 69.86 -31.52 -38.05
C LYS A 48 70.66 -30.98 -36.85
N ARG A 49 70.75 -29.66 -36.71
CA ARG A 49 71.49 -28.97 -35.63
C ARG A 49 70.58 -28.22 -34.66
N SER A 50 69.34 -28.68 -34.53
CA SER A 50 68.37 -28.11 -33.60
C SER A 50 67.49 -29.17 -32.96
N LEU A 51 66.97 -28.87 -31.77
CA LEU A 51 66.01 -29.69 -31.04
C LEU A 51 64.95 -28.80 -30.40
N ARG A 52 63.71 -29.32 -30.30
CA ARG A 52 62.67 -28.70 -29.47
C ARG A 52 62.73 -29.31 -28.06
N PRO A 53 63.00 -28.50 -27.01
CA PRO A 53 63.05 -29.00 -25.64
C PRO A 53 61.69 -29.54 -25.16
N ASP A 54 61.73 -30.41 -24.13
CA ASP A 54 60.55 -30.96 -23.45
C ASP A 54 59.61 -31.75 -24.39
N THR A 55 60.19 -32.40 -25.40
CA THR A 55 59.50 -33.27 -26.34
C THR A 55 60.11 -34.67 -26.35
N TYR A 56 59.46 -35.61 -27.05
CA TYR A 56 60.03 -36.92 -27.31
C TYR A 56 61.04 -36.91 -28.49
N GLN A 57 61.37 -35.74 -29.04
CA GLN A 57 62.32 -35.65 -30.14
C GLN A 57 63.75 -35.89 -29.67
N VAL A 58 64.45 -36.72 -30.42
CA VAL A 58 65.88 -36.95 -30.25
C VAL A 58 66.58 -36.80 -31.59
N ILE A 59 67.82 -36.35 -31.58
CA ILE A 59 68.75 -36.50 -32.70
C ILE A 59 69.74 -37.59 -32.35
N GLU A 60 70.06 -38.43 -33.32
CA GLU A 60 71.16 -39.37 -33.15
C GLU A 60 72.45 -38.65 -33.49
N VAL A 61 73.40 -38.59 -32.55
CA VAL A 61 74.74 -38.01 -32.75
C VAL A 61 75.70 -39.16 -33.03
N ARG A 62 76.32 -39.16 -34.22
CA ARG A 62 77.33 -40.12 -34.63
C ARG A 62 78.68 -39.45 -34.73
N ALA A 63 79.71 -40.06 -34.14
CA ALA A 63 81.07 -39.55 -34.20
C ALA A 63 82.05 -40.64 -34.58
N ARG A 64 83.13 -40.27 -35.27
CA ARG A 64 84.27 -41.15 -35.53
C ARG A 64 85.57 -40.37 -35.60
N ILE A 65 86.68 -41.08 -35.41
CA ILE A 65 88.03 -40.53 -35.61
C ILE A 65 88.48 -40.83 -37.04
N LEU A 66 88.96 -39.79 -37.73
CA LEU A 66 89.63 -39.92 -39.01
C LEU A 66 91.15 -39.74 -38.83
N ASP A 67 91.93 -40.58 -39.49
CA ASP A 67 93.40 -40.44 -39.57
C ASP A 67 93.81 -39.27 -40.49
N GLU A 68 95.12 -39.03 -40.61
CA GLU A 68 95.69 -37.99 -41.48
C GLU A 68 95.39 -38.15 -42.99
N ASN A 69 94.75 -39.26 -43.41
CA ASN A 69 94.32 -39.54 -44.78
C ASN A 69 92.79 -39.64 -44.92
N ASP A 70 92.03 -39.12 -43.94
CA ASP A 70 90.56 -39.16 -43.87
C ASP A 70 89.98 -40.59 -43.82
N LYS A 71 90.75 -41.58 -43.31
CA LYS A 71 90.26 -42.94 -43.11
C LYS A 71 89.76 -43.16 -41.68
N PRO A 72 88.65 -43.88 -41.48
CA PRO A 72 88.17 -44.22 -40.13
C PRO A 72 89.20 -45.02 -39.33
N VAL A 73 89.29 -44.71 -38.04
CA VAL A 73 90.11 -45.45 -37.07
C VAL A 73 89.20 -46.05 -35.99
N PRO A 74 88.70 -47.28 -36.18
CA PRO A 74 87.72 -47.88 -35.26
C PRO A 74 88.21 -48.00 -33.82
N GLU A 75 89.46 -48.46 -33.62
CA GLU A 75 90.07 -48.63 -32.30
C GLU A 75 90.10 -47.33 -31.46
N LEU A 76 90.29 -46.17 -32.11
CA LEU A 76 90.24 -44.86 -31.46
C LEU A 76 88.80 -44.32 -31.36
N THR A 77 87.93 -44.69 -32.30
CA THR A 77 86.52 -44.29 -32.30
C THR A 77 85.76 -44.87 -31.12
N GLU A 78 86.10 -46.10 -30.70
CA GLU A 78 85.56 -46.73 -29.49
C GLU A 78 85.88 -45.96 -28.20
N GLN A 79 86.88 -45.07 -28.22
CA GLN A 79 87.35 -44.32 -27.07
C GLN A 79 86.75 -42.91 -26.95
N ILE A 80 85.84 -42.51 -27.85
CA ILE A 80 85.17 -41.21 -27.78
C ILE A 80 84.18 -41.18 -26.60
N ILE A 81 84.30 -40.15 -25.78
CA ILE A 81 83.41 -39.85 -24.67
C ILE A 81 82.56 -38.64 -25.04
N PHE A 82 81.24 -38.78 -24.92
CA PHE A 82 80.30 -37.68 -25.05
C PHE A 82 80.02 -37.07 -23.68
N LYS A 83 80.34 -35.79 -23.51
CA LYS A 83 80.21 -35.05 -22.25
C LYS A 83 79.26 -33.87 -22.42
N PRO A 84 78.07 -33.89 -21.81
CA PRO A 84 77.14 -32.77 -21.88
C PRO A 84 77.75 -31.57 -21.14
N GLN A 85 77.70 -30.38 -21.75
CA GLN A 85 78.13 -29.12 -21.11
C GLN A 85 76.95 -28.30 -20.56
N SER A 86 75.74 -28.85 -20.62
CA SER A 86 74.52 -28.26 -20.07
C SER A 86 73.68 -29.34 -19.40
N ASP A 87 73.00 -28.97 -18.32
CA ASP A 87 72.01 -29.75 -17.59
C ASP A 87 70.69 -29.97 -18.36
N TRP A 88 70.53 -29.33 -19.52
CA TRP A 88 69.41 -29.55 -20.45
C TRP A 88 69.60 -30.74 -21.37
N ILE A 89 70.81 -31.31 -21.45
CA ILE A 89 71.15 -32.37 -22.41
C ILE A 89 70.86 -33.75 -21.80
N ASP A 90 70.00 -34.52 -22.46
CA ASP A 90 69.74 -35.92 -22.14
C ASP A 90 70.46 -36.81 -23.15
N LEU A 91 71.26 -37.77 -22.69
CA LEU A 91 72.00 -38.69 -23.56
C LEU A 91 71.61 -40.14 -23.27
N SER A 92 71.43 -40.94 -24.31
CA SER A 92 71.37 -42.40 -24.18
C SER A 92 72.76 -43.00 -23.96
N GLU A 93 72.82 -44.29 -23.65
CA GLU A 93 74.08 -45.04 -23.71
C GLU A 93 74.63 -45.01 -25.15
N PRO A 94 75.95 -44.80 -25.33
CA PRO A 94 76.59 -44.86 -26.63
C PRO A 94 76.69 -46.30 -27.13
N ILE A 95 76.46 -46.49 -28.42
CA ILE A 95 76.48 -47.78 -29.11
C ILE A 95 77.44 -47.67 -30.30
N LEU A 96 78.23 -48.72 -30.53
CA LEU A 96 79.03 -48.81 -31.75
C LEU A 96 78.12 -49.21 -32.92
N ASP A 97 78.11 -48.37 -33.95
CA ASP A 97 77.35 -48.53 -35.19
C ASP A 97 78.32 -48.40 -36.37
N ASP A 98 78.78 -49.54 -36.89
CA ASP A 98 79.85 -49.66 -37.89
C ASP A 98 81.14 -48.92 -37.50
N ASP A 99 81.57 -47.95 -38.31
CA ASP A 99 82.77 -47.12 -38.09
C ASP A 99 82.49 -45.90 -37.18
N TYR A 100 81.32 -45.82 -36.54
CA TYR A 100 80.92 -44.72 -35.68
C TYR A 100 80.57 -45.21 -34.27
N ILE A 101 80.71 -44.29 -33.31
CA ILE A 101 80.02 -44.37 -32.03
C ILE A 101 78.84 -43.41 -32.04
N ALA A 102 77.66 -43.92 -31.72
CA ALA A 102 76.39 -43.23 -31.86
C ALA A 102 75.63 -43.19 -30.53
N LEU A 103 74.88 -42.12 -30.27
CA LEU A 103 73.92 -42.04 -29.18
C LEU A 103 72.73 -41.16 -29.57
N ASN A 104 71.63 -41.29 -28.84
CA ASN A 104 70.50 -40.38 -28.95
C ASN A 104 70.67 -39.23 -27.95
N MET A 105 70.51 -38.01 -28.46
CA MET A 105 70.51 -36.78 -27.69
C MET A 105 69.12 -36.16 -27.72
N GLY A 106 68.53 -35.96 -26.54
CA GLY A 106 67.32 -35.18 -26.31
C GLY A 106 67.62 -33.93 -25.48
N CYS A 107 66.60 -33.09 -25.27
CA CYS A 107 66.72 -31.95 -24.37
C CYS A 107 65.46 -31.78 -23.51
N THR A 108 65.64 -31.74 -22.19
CA THR A 108 64.57 -31.54 -21.21
C THR A 108 64.96 -30.43 -20.23
N SER A 109 63.98 -29.64 -19.79
CA SER A 109 64.19 -28.65 -18.74
C SER A 109 64.71 -29.33 -17.48
N PRO A 110 65.83 -28.88 -16.89
CA PRO A 110 66.35 -29.41 -15.62
C PRO A 110 65.41 -29.11 -14.44
N ASN A 111 64.42 -28.24 -14.63
CA ASN A 111 63.38 -27.95 -13.65
C ASN A 111 62.00 -27.92 -14.33
N PRO A 112 61.38 -29.09 -14.57
CA PRO A 112 60.13 -29.19 -15.33
C PRO A 112 58.93 -28.52 -14.62
N ASP A 113 59.00 -28.33 -13.30
CA ASP A 113 57.94 -27.67 -12.53
C ASP A 113 58.04 -26.12 -12.57
N ASN A 114 59.18 -25.57 -13.01
CA ASN A 114 59.39 -24.13 -13.05
C ASN A 114 58.99 -23.53 -14.41
N LYS A 115 57.80 -22.96 -14.48
CA LYS A 115 57.24 -22.29 -15.67
C LYS A 115 58.03 -21.06 -16.16
N THR A 116 59.04 -20.59 -15.42
CA THR A 116 59.89 -19.45 -15.83
C THR A 116 61.34 -19.86 -16.13
N ALA A 117 61.61 -21.15 -16.36
CA ALA A 117 62.94 -21.56 -16.83
C ALA A 117 63.18 -20.97 -18.24
N ASN A 118 64.14 -20.06 -18.35
CA ASN A 118 64.53 -19.50 -19.65
C ASN A 118 65.28 -20.57 -20.44
N ILE A 119 64.69 -21.01 -21.56
CA ILE A 119 65.31 -21.95 -22.50
C ILE A 119 66.61 -21.31 -23.04
N PRO A 120 67.78 -21.95 -22.92
CA PRO A 120 69.01 -21.44 -23.50
C PRO A 120 68.92 -21.49 -25.04
N SER A 121 69.53 -20.53 -25.74
CA SER A 121 69.46 -20.47 -27.21
C SER A 121 70.11 -21.66 -27.91
N SER A 122 71.13 -22.26 -27.28
CA SER A 122 71.82 -23.47 -27.72
C SER A 122 72.48 -24.18 -26.55
N VAL A 123 72.84 -25.44 -26.76
CA VAL A 123 73.59 -26.29 -25.84
C VAL A 123 74.77 -26.93 -26.56
N ASN A 124 75.86 -27.21 -25.83
CA ASN A 124 77.06 -27.82 -26.39
C ASN A 124 77.26 -29.23 -25.84
N LEU A 125 77.43 -30.19 -26.73
CA LEU A 125 77.89 -31.55 -26.41
C LEU A 125 79.39 -31.65 -26.73
N MET A 126 80.23 -31.84 -25.71
CA MET A 126 81.66 -32.03 -25.92
C MET A 126 81.95 -33.48 -26.30
N LEU A 127 82.60 -33.69 -27.43
CA LEU A 127 83.24 -34.94 -27.78
C LEU A 127 84.70 -34.89 -27.33
N LEU A 128 85.12 -35.87 -26.56
CA LEU A 128 86.44 -35.95 -25.95
C LEU A 128 87.05 -37.34 -26.15
N MET A 129 88.31 -37.38 -26.55
CA MET A 129 89.10 -38.61 -26.58
C MET A 129 90.38 -38.36 -25.79
N ASP A 130 90.41 -38.85 -24.55
CA ASP A 130 91.52 -38.66 -23.61
C ASP A 130 92.56 -39.79 -23.71
N ASP A 131 92.14 -40.99 -24.10
CA ASP A 131 93.04 -42.11 -24.36
C ASP A 131 93.56 -41.95 -25.80
N VAL A 132 94.77 -41.39 -25.90
CA VAL A 132 95.45 -41.12 -27.17
C VAL A 132 96.84 -41.74 -27.14
N PRO A 133 97.42 -42.13 -28.29
CA PRO A 133 98.76 -42.69 -28.33
C PRO A 133 99.80 -41.80 -27.62
N GLU A 134 100.78 -42.44 -26.98
CA GLU A 134 101.79 -41.78 -26.15
C GLU A 134 102.50 -40.64 -26.91
N GLY A 135 102.34 -39.40 -26.42
CA GLY A 135 102.92 -38.19 -27.03
C GLY A 135 101.93 -37.33 -27.85
N GLU A 136 100.69 -37.79 -28.05
CA GLU A 136 99.62 -37.00 -28.68
C GLU A 136 98.79 -36.23 -27.64
N ALA A 137 98.16 -35.12 -28.05
CA ALA A 137 97.24 -34.36 -27.20
C ALA A 137 95.82 -34.91 -27.33
N PRO A 138 94.99 -34.89 -26.26
CA PRO A 138 93.58 -35.27 -26.34
C PRO A 138 92.84 -34.50 -27.45
N LEU A 139 91.98 -35.22 -28.17
CA LEU A 139 91.12 -34.59 -29.17
C LEU A 139 89.86 -34.08 -28.48
N ARG A 140 89.47 -32.84 -28.81
CA ARG A 140 88.23 -32.24 -28.33
C ARG A 140 87.50 -31.49 -29.45
N GLN A 141 86.18 -31.69 -29.52
CA GLN A 141 85.28 -30.92 -30.38
C GLN A 141 83.95 -30.66 -29.65
N ASP A 142 83.46 -29.42 -29.65
CA ASP A 142 82.14 -29.08 -29.11
C ASP A 142 81.13 -29.10 -30.28
N LEU A 143 80.03 -29.84 -30.12
CA LEU A 143 78.89 -29.88 -31.04
C LEU A 143 77.79 -28.97 -30.48
N GLU A 144 77.55 -27.84 -31.14
CA GLU A 144 76.47 -26.92 -30.78
C GLU A 144 75.13 -27.40 -31.38
N ILE A 145 74.10 -27.51 -30.52
CA ILE A 145 72.71 -27.80 -30.90
C ILE A 145 71.84 -26.63 -30.46
N LYS A 146 71.12 -26.02 -31.41
CA LYS A 146 70.18 -24.93 -31.14
C LYS A 146 68.91 -25.46 -30.47
N LEU A 147 68.46 -24.83 -29.40
CA LEU A 147 67.16 -25.15 -28.80
C LEU A 147 66.08 -24.23 -29.37
N LEU A 148 64.99 -24.80 -29.86
CA LEU A 148 63.91 -24.07 -30.51
C LEU A 148 62.79 -23.75 -29.51
N ASP A 149 62.52 -22.47 -29.29
CA ASP A 149 61.36 -21.95 -28.54
C ASP A 149 60.19 -21.72 -29.52
N CYS A 150 59.67 -22.81 -30.08
CA CYS A 150 58.58 -22.75 -31.05
C CYS A 150 57.30 -22.23 -30.39
N LYS A 151 56.68 -21.21 -30.99
CA LYS A 151 55.40 -20.65 -30.53
C LYS A 151 54.41 -20.65 -31.67
N LEU A 152 53.19 -21.11 -31.40
CA LEU A 152 52.09 -20.88 -32.32
C LEU A 152 51.70 -19.41 -32.22
N GLU A 153 51.51 -18.73 -33.34
CA GLU A 153 51.06 -17.35 -33.43
C GLU A 153 49.88 -17.24 -34.40
N THR A 154 49.07 -16.21 -34.21
CA THR A 154 47.87 -15.95 -35.00
C THR A 154 47.82 -14.48 -35.41
N GLU A 155 47.25 -14.18 -36.57
CA GLU A 155 47.10 -12.79 -37.06
C GLU A 155 46.10 -11.98 -36.23
N ILE A 156 45.13 -12.66 -35.62
CA ILE A 156 44.13 -12.07 -34.74
C ILE A 156 44.16 -12.74 -33.35
N GLU A 157 43.77 -11.98 -32.33
CA GLU A 157 43.55 -12.50 -30.97
C GLU A 157 42.06 -12.63 -30.63
N GLU A 158 41.20 -11.90 -31.35
CA GLU A 158 39.76 -11.94 -31.20
C GLU A 158 39.04 -11.76 -32.54
N ALA A 159 37.80 -12.24 -32.61
CA ALA A 159 36.93 -12.02 -33.75
C ALA A 159 35.48 -11.81 -33.28
N THR A 160 34.79 -10.90 -33.93
CA THR A 160 33.39 -10.55 -33.61
C THR A 160 32.48 -10.82 -34.81
N PHE A 161 31.33 -11.44 -34.56
CA PHE A 161 30.32 -11.77 -35.57
C PHE A 161 29.00 -11.08 -35.21
N PRO A 162 28.27 -10.52 -36.18
CA PRO A 162 26.98 -9.90 -35.93
C PRO A 162 25.92 -10.94 -35.56
N VAL A 163 24.97 -10.57 -34.70
CA VAL A 163 23.74 -11.34 -34.50
C VAL A 163 22.89 -11.22 -35.78
N SER A 164 22.98 -12.23 -36.65
CA SER A 164 22.23 -12.30 -37.91
C SER A 164 21.68 -13.71 -38.15
N ASP A 165 20.69 -13.82 -39.04
CA ASP A 165 20.31 -15.10 -39.65
C ASP A 165 21.29 -15.51 -40.77
N ASP A 166 21.98 -14.54 -41.35
CA ASP A 166 23.01 -14.77 -42.36
C ASP A 166 24.36 -15.05 -41.70
N MET A 167 25.09 -16.00 -42.28
CA MET A 167 26.45 -16.33 -41.85
C MET A 167 27.44 -15.34 -42.46
N SER A 168 28.37 -14.87 -41.64
CA SER A 168 29.55 -14.09 -42.02
C SER A 168 30.81 -14.94 -41.88
N GLU A 169 31.85 -14.55 -42.59
CA GLU A 169 33.11 -15.29 -42.67
C GLU A 169 34.29 -14.39 -42.34
N ILE A 170 35.19 -14.90 -41.49
CA ILE A 170 36.46 -14.24 -41.16
C ILE A 170 37.58 -15.23 -41.42
N THR A 171 38.56 -14.82 -42.22
CA THR A 171 39.76 -15.61 -42.54
C THR A 171 41.01 -14.93 -42.04
N PHE A 172 41.89 -15.68 -41.39
CA PHE A 172 43.16 -15.19 -40.86
C PHE A 172 44.24 -16.27 -40.95
N ASP A 173 45.50 -15.85 -40.88
CA ASP A 173 46.64 -16.77 -40.90
C ASP A 173 47.12 -17.16 -39.49
N VAL A 174 47.61 -18.39 -39.37
CA VAL A 174 48.29 -18.93 -38.16
C VAL A 174 49.63 -19.54 -38.55
N TRP A 175 50.67 -19.37 -37.74
CA TRP A 175 52.02 -19.86 -38.06
C TRP A 175 52.82 -20.25 -36.81
N ILE A 176 53.86 -21.05 -37.00
CA ILE A 176 54.83 -21.38 -35.95
C ILE A 176 56.01 -20.41 -36.03
N GLU A 177 56.12 -19.52 -35.05
CA GLU A 177 57.30 -18.69 -34.84
C GLU A 177 58.47 -19.53 -34.31
N ASN A 178 59.70 -19.22 -34.74
CA ASN A 178 60.94 -19.91 -34.36
C ASN A 178 60.99 -21.42 -34.68
N ALA A 179 60.23 -21.88 -35.69
CA ALA A 179 60.18 -23.29 -36.09
C ALA A 179 61.53 -23.91 -36.53
N GLY A 180 62.50 -23.10 -36.95
CA GLY A 180 63.81 -23.60 -37.39
C GLY A 180 63.69 -24.64 -38.51
N ASP A 181 64.29 -25.81 -38.29
CA ASP A 181 64.24 -26.95 -39.22
C ASP A 181 63.05 -27.90 -39.00
N GLU A 182 62.15 -27.60 -38.05
CA GLU A 182 60.96 -28.41 -37.76
C GLU A 182 59.93 -28.36 -38.89
N LYS A 183 59.37 -29.53 -39.23
CA LYS A 183 58.39 -29.74 -40.32
C LYS A 183 57.26 -30.68 -39.91
N GLY A 184 56.20 -30.77 -40.70
CA GLY A 184 55.09 -31.71 -40.46
C GLY A 184 54.14 -31.30 -39.33
N TRP A 185 53.85 -30.00 -39.21
CA TRP A 185 52.89 -29.50 -38.22
C TRP A 185 51.43 -29.74 -38.65
N ASN A 186 50.63 -30.32 -37.76
CA ASN A 186 49.19 -30.49 -37.93
C ASN A 186 48.45 -29.45 -37.11
N PHE A 187 47.65 -28.62 -37.78
CA PHE A 187 46.84 -27.58 -37.16
C PHE A 187 45.41 -28.06 -36.92
N ASN A 188 44.86 -27.72 -35.75
CA ASN A 188 43.49 -28.02 -35.38
C ASN A 188 42.88 -26.85 -34.58
N GLY A 189 41.54 -26.78 -34.52
CA GLY A 189 40.81 -25.75 -33.78
C GLY A 189 39.64 -26.34 -33.00
N GLU A 190 39.48 -25.95 -31.73
CA GLU A 190 38.40 -26.43 -30.87
C GLU A 190 37.96 -25.34 -29.89
N TYR A 191 36.64 -25.23 -29.65
CA TYR A 191 36.10 -24.37 -28.59
C TYR A 191 36.18 -25.08 -27.24
N ARG A 192 36.72 -24.38 -26.22
CA ARG A 192 36.83 -24.92 -24.85
C ARG A 192 36.32 -23.94 -23.79
N TYR A 193 35.84 -24.51 -22.69
CA TYR A 193 35.64 -23.81 -21.41
C TYR A 193 36.60 -24.41 -20.38
N GLY A 194 37.69 -23.71 -20.11
CA GLY A 194 38.82 -24.30 -19.38
C GLY A 194 39.45 -25.43 -20.19
N SER A 195 39.52 -26.63 -19.63
CA SER A 195 40.05 -27.83 -20.30
C SER A 195 38.98 -28.69 -21.01
N LEU A 196 37.70 -28.32 -20.94
CA LEU A 196 36.59 -29.11 -21.49
C LEU A 196 36.09 -28.54 -22.82
N PRO A 197 35.69 -29.38 -23.79
CA PRO A 197 35.06 -28.92 -25.03
C PRO A 197 33.77 -28.12 -24.77
N SER A 198 33.46 -27.17 -25.64
CA SER A 198 32.24 -26.35 -25.60
C SER A 198 31.59 -26.27 -26.99
N ASP A 199 30.28 -26.00 -27.03
CA ASP A 199 29.58 -25.83 -28.30
C ASP A 199 30.21 -24.69 -29.14
N PRO A 200 30.39 -24.88 -30.45
CA PRO A 200 31.03 -23.88 -31.29
C PRO A 200 30.15 -22.63 -31.50
N LEU A 201 30.77 -21.46 -31.59
CA LEU A 201 30.10 -20.24 -32.06
C LEU A 201 30.14 -20.12 -33.60
N THR A 202 31.14 -20.72 -34.23
CA THR A 202 31.35 -20.72 -35.68
C THR A 202 31.79 -22.11 -36.15
N TYR A 203 31.57 -22.42 -37.43
CA TYR A 203 32.34 -23.49 -38.07
C TYR A 203 33.81 -23.08 -38.17
N ILE A 204 34.70 -24.06 -38.10
CA ILE A 204 36.15 -23.85 -38.19
C ILE A 204 36.63 -24.68 -39.38
N ASP A 205 37.22 -24.03 -40.37
CA ASP A 205 37.95 -24.67 -41.46
C ASP A 205 39.42 -24.25 -41.40
N ILE A 206 40.33 -25.23 -41.49
CA ILE A 206 41.78 -24.97 -41.41
C ILE A 206 42.46 -25.59 -42.62
N GLN A 207 43.06 -24.74 -43.45
CA GLN A 207 43.71 -25.12 -44.69
C GLN A 207 45.23 -24.86 -44.60
N PRO A 208 46.08 -25.89 -44.70
CA PRO A 208 47.54 -25.72 -44.67
C PRO A 208 48.04 -24.80 -45.78
N LYS A 209 48.95 -23.87 -45.44
CA LYS A 209 49.64 -22.94 -46.36
C LYS A 209 51.16 -23.18 -46.39
N GLY A 210 51.61 -24.38 -46.01
CA GLY A 210 53.01 -24.78 -45.94
C GLY A 210 53.28 -25.70 -44.76
N GLU A 211 54.56 -25.92 -44.45
CA GLU A 211 55.01 -26.82 -43.37
C GLU A 211 54.78 -26.27 -41.95
N SER A 212 54.70 -24.94 -41.80
CA SER A 212 54.61 -24.25 -40.51
C SER A 212 53.56 -23.14 -40.48
N LYS A 213 52.64 -23.12 -41.46
CA LYS A 213 51.61 -22.08 -41.61
C LYS A 213 50.30 -22.68 -42.10
N ALA A 214 49.18 -22.17 -41.59
CA ALA A 214 47.83 -22.50 -42.06
C ALA A 214 46.94 -21.25 -42.15
N SER A 215 45.88 -21.36 -42.96
CA SER A 215 44.77 -20.40 -43.01
C SER A 215 43.64 -20.95 -42.17
N VAL A 216 43.03 -20.13 -41.32
CA VAL A 216 41.83 -20.48 -40.56
C VAL A 216 40.68 -19.62 -41.07
N THR A 217 39.56 -20.27 -41.39
CA THR A 217 38.31 -19.62 -41.77
C THR A 217 37.24 -19.96 -40.75
N LEU A 218 36.61 -18.93 -40.18
CA LEU A 218 35.52 -19.03 -39.23
C LEU A 218 34.22 -18.56 -39.88
N THR A 219 33.19 -19.41 -39.87
CA THR A 219 31.87 -19.10 -40.46
C THR A 219 30.78 -19.17 -39.38
N GLY A 220 30.11 -18.06 -39.10
CA GLY A 220 29.09 -17.97 -38.03
C GLY A 220 28.17 -16.75 -38.16
N PRO A 221 27.20 -16.53 -37.25
CA PRO A 221 27.01 -17.23 -35.96
C PRO A 221 26.22 -18.54 -36.05
N LEU A 222 26.67 -19.60 -35.36
CA LEU A 222 25.90 -20.84 -35.16
C LEU A 222 24.90 -20.76 -34.02
N ILE A 223 25.16 -19.89 -33.05
CA ILE A 223 24.36 -19.70 -31.84
C ILE A 223 24.15 -18.20 -31.66
N LYS A 224 22.93 -17.80 -31.30
CA LYS A 224 22.61 -16.41 -30.95
C LYS A 224 22.66 -16.22 -29.43
N PRO A 225 22.94 -14.98 -28.96
CA PRO A 225 22.80 -14.65 -27.55
C PRO A 225 21.41 -14.99 -27.01
N LYS A 226 21.34 -15.33 -25.71
CA LYS A 226 20.05 -15.58 -25.06
C LYS A 226 19.22 -14.29 -25.00
N GLU A 227 17.91 -14.45 -24.80
CA GLU A 227 17.01 -13.31 -24.64
C GLU A 227 17.49 -12.38 -23.50
N GLY A 228 17.76 -11.11 -23.85
CA GLY A 228 18.29 -10.10 -22.93
C GLY A 228 19.82 -9.97 -22.89
N GLU A 229 20.57 -10.86 -23.54
CA GLU A 229 22.03 -10.75 -23.69
C GLU A 229 22.39 -10.05 -25.01
N SER A 230 23.37 -9.15 -24.98
CA SER A 230 23.88 -8.46 -26.17
C SER A 230 25.15 -9.08 -26.75
N ILE A 231 25.81 -9.97 -25.99
CA ILE A 231 27.09 -10.57 -26.34
C ILE A 231 27.10 -12.02 -25.86
N THR A 232 27.63 -12.91 -26.67
CA THR A 232 28.05 -14.27 -26.27
C THR A 232 29.50 -14.46 -26.68
N ALA A 233 30.38 -14.80 -25.74
CA ALA A 233 31.81 -14.97 -25.97
C ALA A 233 32.26 -16.38 -25.60
N LYS A 234 33.17 -16.98 -26.40
CA LYS A 234 33.81 -18.26 -26.12
C LYS A 234 35.27 -18.26 -26.58
N THR A 235 36.10 -19.04 -25.88
CA THR A 235 37.50 -19.24 -26.25
C THR A 235 37.63 -20.32 -27.32
N LEU A 236 38.18 -19.94 -28.48
CA LEU A 236 38.65 -20.84 -29.51
C LEU A 236 40.13 -21.13 -29.27
N ILE A 237 40.50 -22.39 -29.19
CA ILE A 237 41.90 -22.81 -29.09
C ILE A 237 42.34 -23.31 -30.46
N ILE A 238 43.32 -22.62 -31.05
CA ILE A 238 44.08 -23.15 -32.19
C ILE A 238 45.27 -23.90 -31.62
N SER A 239 45.47 -25.11 -32.09
CA SER A 239 46.55 -25.99 -31.66
C SER A 239 47.38 -26.47 -32.85
N ALA A 240 48.69 -26.60 -32.66
CA ALA A 240 49.60 -27.19 -33.65
C ALA A 240 50.49 -28.25 -32.99
N ALA A 241 50.53 -29.45 -33.56
CA ALA A 241 51.32 -30.57 -33.04
C ALA A 241 52.14 -31.27 -34.14
N GLN A 242 53.27 -31.85 -33.75
CA GLN A 242 54.04 -32.78 -34.57
C GLN A 242 53.89 -34.19 -33.96
N GLY A 243 53.23 -35.11 -34.65
CA GLY A 243 52.98 -36.48 -34.15
C GLY A 243 52.18 -36.52 -32.84
N ASP A 244 52.63 -37.31 -31.86
CA ASP A 244 51.99 -37.50 -30.55
C ASP A 244 52.48 -36.52 -29.46
N GLU A 245 53.18 -35.46 -29.87
CA GLU A 245 53.69 -34.47 -28.94
C GLU A 245 52.58 -33.59 -28.36
N LYS A 246 52.85 -33.00 -27.19
CA LYS A 246 51.97 -31.98 -26.62
C LYS A 246 51.85 -30.79 -27.60
N PRO A 247 50.63 -30.37 -27.98
CA PRO A 247 50.45 -29.28 -28.94
C PRO A 247 50.91 -27.94 -28.38
N LEU A 248 51.37 -27.07 -29.28
CA LEU A 248 51.42 -25.63 -29.05
C LEU A 248 50.00 -25.08 -29.18
N GLU A 249 49.59 -24.20 -28.26
CA GLU A 249 48.21 -23.68 -28.23
C GLU A 249 48.21 -22.15 -28.25
N ARG A 250 47.25 -21.57 -28.97
CA ARG A 250 46.88 -20.15 -28.93
C ARG A 250 45.40 -20.02 -28.70
N HIS A 251 45.03 -19.08 -27.81
CA HIS A 251 43.67 -18.89 -27.36
C HIS A 251 43.12 -17.59 -27.95
N LEU A 252 42.05 -17.69 -28.70
CA LEU A 252 41.36 -16.56 -29.31
C LEU A 252 40.00 -16.35 -28.65
N ASN A 253 39.57 -15.10 -28.52
CA ASN A 253 38.25 -14.76 -28.01
C ASN A 253 37.27 -14.53 -29.16
N ILE A 254 36.29 -15.42 -29.34
CA ILE A 254 35.29 -15.30 -30.41
C ILE A 254 33.97 -14.85 -29.79
N MET A 255 33.37 -13.81 -30.37
CA MET A 255 32.19 -13.15 -29.83
C MET A 255 31.09 -13.02 -30.88
N ILE A 256 29.85 -13.31 -30.48
CA ILE A 256 28.65 -12.93 -31.22
C ILE A 256 28.09 -11.68 -30.55
N MET A 257 28.01 -10.57 -31.27
CA MET A 257 27.65 -9.26 -30.73
C MET A 257 26.44 -8.66 -31.46
N GLN A 258 25.48 -8.16 -30.69
CA GLN A 258 24.33 -7.44 -31.22
C GLN A 258 24.74 -6.01 -31.57
N GLU A 259 24.45 -5.60 -32.81
CA GLU A 259 24.57 -4.21 -33.26
C GLU A 259 23.56 -3.30 -32.55
N GLY A 260 23.95 -2.05 -32.28
CA GLY A 260 23.09 -1.01 -31.74
C GLY A 260 23.53 -0.45 -30.40
N LEU A 261 22.67 0.39 -29.82
CA LEU A 261 22.84 1.07 -28.54
C LEU A 261 22.34 0.17 -27.40
N ILE A 262 23.15 -0.01 -26.36
CA ILE A 262 22.82 -0.85 -25.20
C ILE A 262 23.14 -0.07 -23.92
N ILE A 263 22.19 -0.07 -22.98
CA ILE A 263 22.38 0.50 -21.64
C ILE A 263 23.01 -0.56 -20.75
N LYS A 264 24.17 -0.28 -20.16
CA LYS A 264 24.92 -1.20 -19.29
C LYS A 264 24.64 -0.96 -17.81
N ASN A 265 24.67 0.31 -17.38
CA ASN A 265 24.49 0.72 -15.97
C ASN A 265 23.64 1.99 -15.86
N GLY A 266 23.15 2.28 -14.65
CA GLY A 266 22.46 3.52 -14.28
C GLY A 266 20.93 3.47 -14.37
N VAL A 267 20.35 2.37 -14.87
CA VAL A 267 18.89 2.13 -14.93
C VAL A 267 18.53 0.71 -14.50
N SER A 268 17.25 0.49 -14.18
CA SER A 268 16.71 -0.85 -13.95
C SER A 268 16.71 -1.71 -15.22
N LYS A 269 16.40 -3.01 -15.09
CA LYS A 269 16.22 -3.92 -16.25
C LYS A 269 15.08 -3.50 -17.18
N GLN A 270 14.17 -2.65 -16.70
CA GLN A 270 13.07 -2.06 -17.48
C GLN A 270 13.43 -0.67 -18.03
N ASN A 271 14.71 -0.29 -17.98
CA ASN A 271 15.23 1.03 -18.32
C ASN A 271 14.60 2.17 -17.50
N GLU A 272 14.30 1.92 -16.23
CA GLU A 272 13.69 2.92 -15.34
C GLU A 272 14.72 3.49 -14.36
N MET A 273 14.62 4.80 -14.12
CA MET A 273 15.36 5.52 -13.09
C MET A 273 14.37 6.12 -12.09
N TYR A 274 14.63 5.93 -10.79
CA TYR A 274 13.76 6.41 -9.72
C TYR A 274 14.37 7.65 -9.08
N ILE A 275 13.69 8.79 -9.22
CA ILE A 275 14.16 10.09 -8.75
C ILE A 275 13.27 10.56 -7.62
N LEU A 276 13.86 10.88 -6.46
CA LEU A 276 13.18 11.62 -5.42
C LEU A 276 13.56 13.09 -5.57
N ALA A 277 12.61 13.92 -6.00
CA ALA A 277 12.83 15.34 -6.27
C ALA A 277 12.82 16.20 -4.99
N SER A 278 13.51 15.74 -3.93
CA SER A 278 13.69 16.47 -2.67
C SER A 278 15.03 17.19 -2.58
N LYS A 279 15.91 16.97 -3.56
CA LYS A 279 17.25 17.58 -3.71
C LYS A 279 17.75 17.26 -5.13
N PRO A 280 18.84 17.91 -5.60
CA PRO A 280 19.55 17.46 -6.79
C PRO A 280 19.83 15.96 -6.75
N PHE A 281 19.45 15.27 -7.82
CA PHE A 281 19.70 13.85 -8.01
C PHE A 281 20.81 13.68 -9.05
N GLU A 282 21.73 12.77 -8.79
CA GLU A 282 22.88 12.49 -9.66
C GLU A 282 23.03 10.98 -9.83
N GLU A 283 23.30 10.53 -11.06
CA GLU A 283 23.53 9.11 -11.37
C GLU A 283 24.40 9.00 -12.63
N ASN A 284 25.17 7.91 -12.75
CA ASN A 284 25.97 7.66 -13.95
C ASN A 284 25.32 6.59 -14.84
N LEU A 285 25.18 6.92 -16.12
CA LEU A 285 24.65 6.04 -17.17
C LEU A 285 25.80 5.58 -18.06
N ASP A 286 25.99 4.26 -18.17
CA ASP A 286 27.01 3.69 -19.05
C ASP A 286 26.33 3.07 -20.27
N PHE A 287 26.74 3.48 -21.46
CA PHE A 287 26.24 2.98 -22.74
C PHE A 287 27.32 2.23 -23.51
N ALA A 288 26.95 1.14 -24.16
CA ALA A 288 27.75 0.49 -25.18
C ALA A 288 27.11 0.73 -26.54
N LEU A 289 27.93 1.01 -27.55
CA LEU A 289 27.48 1.21 -28.92
C LEU A 289 28.32 0.33 -29.84
N TYR A 290 27.65 -0.61 -30.51
CA TYR A 290 28.29 -1.54 -31.42
C TYR A 290 27.78 -1.31 -32.83
N ARG A 291 28.72 -1.33 -33.79
CA ARG A 291 28.45 -1.11 -35.21
C ARG A 291 29.14 -2.17 -36.05
N TYR A 292 28.44 -2.67 -37.05
CA TYR A 292 29.03 -3.58 -38.02
C TYR A 292 29.90 -2.81 -39.02
N ASP A 293 31.18 -3.20 -39.11
CA ASP A 293 32.14 -2.66 -40.05
C ASP A 293 32.27 -3.57 -41.28
N LYS A 294 31.87 -3.02 -42.44
CA LYS A 294 31.88 -3.74 -43.72
C LYS A 294 33.29 -4.05 -44.24
N GLN A 295 34.32 -3.32 -43.79
CA GLN A 295 35.70 -3.55 -44.26
C GLN A 295 36.33 -4.77 -43.60
N SER A 296 36.20 -4.88 -42.27
CA SER A 296 36.73 -6.00 -41.49
C SER A 296 35.75 -7.16 -41.34
N ASN A 297 34.49 -7.00 -41.77
CA ASN A 297 33.39 -7.96 -41.59
C ASN A 297 33.13 -8.31 -40.11
N GLN A 298 33.32 -7.32 -39.23
CA GLN A 298 33.29 -7.48 -37.77
C GLN A 298 32.37 -6.46 -37.10
N VAL A 299 31.97 -6.72 -35.86
CA VAL A 299 31.21 -5.76 -35.04
C VAL A 299 32.16 -5.06 -34.08
N LEU A 300 32.35 -3.76 -34.30
CA LEU A 300 33.29 -2.93 -33.55
C LEU A 300 32.56 -1.98 -32.60
N THR A 301 33.28 -1.50 -31.58
CA THR A 301 32.75 -0.46 -30.69
C THR A 301 32.87 0.91 -31.35
N ASP A 302 31.75 1.62 -31.47
CA ASP A 302 31.69 2.96 -32.04
C ASP A 302 32.00 4.02 -30.97
N LYS A 303 33.30 4.25 -30.76
CA LYS A 303 33.81 5.18 -29.75
C LYS A 303 33.40 6.64 -29.99
N GLU A 304 33.31 7.04 -31.25
CA GLU A 304 32.94 8.41 -31.62
C GLU A 304 31.44 8.62 -31.41
N GLY A 305 30.60 7.67 -31.87
CA GLY A 305 29.15 7.72 -31.67
C GLY A 305 28.72 7.70 -30.20
N LEU A 306 29.52 7.11 -29.30
CA LEU A 306 29.28 7.15 -27.85
C LEU A 306 29.31 8.56 -27.26
N ALA A 307 30.08 9.49 -27.84
CA ALA A 307 30.14 10.88 -27.41
C ALA A 307 29.01 11.76 -28.00
N GLU A 308 28.26 11.23 -28.97
CA GLU A 308 27.24 11.94 -29.74
C GLU A 308 25.81 11.45 -29.43
N ILE A 309 25.62 10.75 -28.31
CA ILE A 309 24.30 10.26 -27.90
C ILE A 309 23.41 11.46 -27.51
N GLN A 310 22.22 11.50 -28.09
CA GLN A 310 21.22 12.54 -27.84
C GLN A 310 20.09 12.01 -26.95
N PHE A 311 19.57 12.89 -26.10
CA PHE A 311 18.48 12.59 -25.18
C PHE A 311 17.31 13.53 -25.49
N GLU A 312 16.17 12.96 -25.88
CA GLU A 312 14.98 13.71 -26.30
C GLU A 312 13.78 13.33 -25.43
N LEU A 313 13.17 14.30 -24.74
CA LEU A 313 11.96 14.06 -23.96
C LEU A 313 10.77 13.77 -24.89
N GLN A 314 10.14 12.61 -24.72
CA GLN A 314 8.98 12.15 -25.49
C GLN A 314 7.69 12.37 -24.68
N SER A 315 7.29 13.63 -24.50
CA SER A 315 5.99 13.93 -23.90
C SER A 315 5.35 15.15 -24.55
N GLU A 316 4.07 15.00 -24.91
CA GLU A 316 3.21 16.08 -25.39
C GLU A 316 2.32 16.64 -24.27
N GLU A 317 2.33 16.02 -23.08
CA GLU A 317 1.53 16.45 -21.94
C GLU A 317 2.10 17.75 -21.34
N PRO A 318 1.34 18.86 -21.31
CA PRO A 318 1.83 20.15 -20.82
C PRO A 318 2.38 20.07 -19.40
N GLU A 319 1.75 19.29 -18.52
CA GLU A 319 2.18 19.10 -17.13
C GLU A 319 3.58 18.48 -17.03
N ILE A 320 3.89 17.49 -17.89
CA ILE A 320 5.19 16.81 -17.91
C ILE A 320 6.28 17.70 -18.50
N ILE A 321 5.97 18.45 -19.56
CA ILE A 321 6.87 19.45 -20.15
C ILE A 321 7.20 20.53 -19.12
N ASN A 322 6.18 21.04 -18.43
CA ASN A 322 6.31 22.04 -17.38
C ASN A 322 7.15 21.53 -16.21
N LEU A 323 6.90 20.30 -15.73
CA LEU A 323 7.69 19.69 -14.67
C LEU A 323 9.15 19.49 -15.08
N ALA A 324 9.41 19.02 -16.31
CA ALA A 324 10.77 18.87 -16.84
C ALA A 324 11.51 20.22 -16.94
N SER A 325 10.80 21.31 -17.27
CA SER A 325 11.38 22.66 -17.35
C SER A 325 11.92 23.18 -16.01
N VAL A 326 11.35 22.70 -14.90
CA VAL A 326 11.78 23.04 -13.53
C VAL A 326 12.81 22.03 -13.02
N LEU A 327 12.57 20.73 -13.22
CA LEU A 327 13.49 19.67 -12.78
C LEU A 327 14.87 19.80 -13.46
N GLN A 328 14.89 20.29 -14.71
CA GLN A 328 16.08 20.49 -15.55
C GLN A 328 17.00 19.26 -15.58
N PRO A 329 16.48 18.11 -16.06
CA PRO A 329 17.31 16.92 -16.29
C PRO A 329 18.38 17.20 -17.34
N GLU A 330 19.64 17.01 -16.97
CA GLU A 330 20.81 17.21 -17.84
C GLU A 330 21.60 15.91 -17.97
N PHE A 331 22.04 15.60 -19.20
CA PHE A 331 22.88 14.45 -19.52
C PHE A 331 24.19 14.96 -20.10
N THR A 332 25.31 14.71 -19.42
CA THR A 332 26.64 15.21 -19.83
C THR A 332 27.60 14.06 -20.06
N PHE A 333 28.22 13.98 -21.24
CA PHE A 333 29.24 12.98 -21.52
C PHE A 333 30.52 13.24 -20.69
N GLU A 334 30.95 12.27 -19.88
CA GLU A 334 32.18 12.37 -19.09
C GLU A 334 33.39 11.78 -19.82
N GLY A 335 33.18 10.69 -20.58
CA GLY A 335 34.26 10.00 -21.26
C GLY A 335 34.01 8.51 -21.47
N LEU A 336 35.03 7.83 -22.00
CA LEU A 336 35.04 6.39 -22.20
C LEU A 336 35.59 5.68 -20.96
N VAL A 337 34.95 4.58 -20.55
CA VAL A 337 35.33 3.78 -19.37
C VAL A 337 35.50 2.29 -19.71
N THR A 338 36.33 1.60 -18.92
CA THR A 338 36.68 0.18 -19.01
C THR A 338 37.54 -0.21 -20.24
N ASN A 339 37.97 -1.49 -20.31
CA ASN A 339 38.79 -2.01 -21.41
C ASN A 339 37.97 -2.21 -22.71
N ILE A 340 36.68 -2.55 -22.59
CA ILE A 340 35.72 -2.54 -23.71
C ILE A 340 34.95 -1.22 -23.60
N PRO A 341 35.25 -0.22 -24.44
CA PRO A 341 34.89 1.16 -24.14
C PRO A 341 33.38 1.36 -24.04
N TYR A 342 32.93 1.83 -22.89
CA TYR A 342 31.56 2.33 -22.69
C TYR A 342 31.58 3.85 -22.59
N GLY A 343 30.56 4.51 -23.13
CA GLY A 343 30.35 5.94 -22.97
C GLY A 343 29.62 6.23 -21.68
N ARG A 344 30.25 6.97 -20.77
CA ARG A 344 29.64 7.40 -19.50
C ARG A 344 29.00 8.77 -19.65
N TYR A 345 27.73 8.85 -19.28
CA TYR A 345 26.98 10.09 -19.14
C TYR A 345 26.63 10.32 -17.67
N HIS A 346 26.97 11.50 -17.17
CA HIS A 346 26.51 11.98 -15.88
C HIS A 346 25.12 12.59 -16.04
N PHE A 347 24.15 12.03 -15.33
CA PHE A 347 22.79 12.54 -15.25
C PHE A 347 22.63 13.37 -13.99
N THR A 348 22.09 14.59 -14.11
CA THR A 348 21.80 15.46 -12.97
C THR A 348 20.43 16.12 -13.08
N THR A 349 19.84 16.49 -11.94
CA THR A 349 18.68 17.39 -11.84
C THR A 349 19.03 18.58 -10.95
N LYS A 350 18.44 19.76 -11.19
CA LYS A 350 18.83 20.99 -10.48
C LYS A 350 17.92 21.38 -9.32
N GLU A 351 16.61 21.23 -9.49
CA GLU A 351 15.64 21.82 -8.55
C GLU A 351 14.86 20.76 -7.77
N GLU A 352 14.44 21.15 -6.57
CA GLU A 352 13.47 20.41 -5.76
C GLU A 352 12.07 20.63 -6.32
N ILE A 353 11.27 19.56 -6.47
CA ILE A 353 9.90 19.66 -6.99
C ILE A 353 8.92 19.47 -5.82
N PRO A 354 8.22 20.55 -5.40
CA PRO A 354 7.22 20.46 -4.36
C PRO A 354 6.01 19.67 -4.84
N GLY A 355 5.50 18.77 -4.01
CA GLY A 355 4.26 18.04 -4.26
C GLY A 355 3.77 17.27 -3.03
N THR A 356 2.98 16.22 -3.25
CA THR A 356 2.40 15.38 -2.17
C THR A 356 2.92 13.95 -2.16
N GLY A 357 3.97 13.65 -2.94
CA GLY A 357 4.49 12.28 -3.10
C GLY A 357 4.03 11.60 -4.38
N ASP A 358 3.38 12.34 -5.27
CA ASP A 358 2.94 11.89 -6.59
C ASP A 358 4.14 11.54 -7.48
N VAL A 359 3.95 10.55 -8.35
CA VAL A 359 4.98 10.05 -9.26
C VAL A 359 4.63 10.45 -10.69
N PHE A 360 5.47 11.28 -11.29
CA PHE A 360 5.40 11.68 -12.69
C PHE A 360 6.38 10.85 -13.52
N ILE A 361 6.00 10.59 -14.77
CA ILE A 361 6.77 9.74 -15.69
C ILE A 361 7.28 10.61 -16.84
N LEU A 362 8.60 10.72 -16.97
CA LEU A 362 9.25 11.38 -18.10
C LEU A 362 9.92 10.30 -18.94
N ASP A 363 9.40 10.04 -20.13
CA ASP A 363 9.98 9.10 -21.08
C ASP A 363 10.98 9.84 -21.99
N TYR A 364 12.23 9.39 -22.03
CA TYR A 364 13.30 9.92 -22.87
C TYR A 364 13.66 8.92 -23.96
N LEU A 365 13.74 9.39 -25.19
CA LEU A 365 14.32 8.67 -26.32
C LEU A 365 15.80 9.02 -26.41
N VAL A 366 16.63 7.99 -26.25
CA VAL A 366 18.08 8.05 -26.34
C VAL A 366 18.48 7.58 -27.73
N LYS A 367 19.11 8.45 -28.51
CA LYS A 367 19.50 8.20 -29.90
C LYS A 367 21.01 8.27 -30.06
N ALA A 368 21.62 7.19 -30.55
CA ALA A 368 22.98 7.21 -31.05
C ALA A 368 22.99 7.46 -32.57
N PRO A 369 24.07 7.99 -33.16
CA PRO A 369 24.19 8.09 -34.61
C PRO A 369 24.03 6.72 -35.28
N SER A 370 23.09 6.57 -36.20
CA SER A 370 22.86 5.29 -36.90
C SER A 370 23.59 5.17 -38.23
N GLY A 371 23.91 6.29 -38.90
CA GLY A 371 24.62 6.29 -40.19
C GLY A 371 23.89 5.45 -41.25
N ASP A 372 24.65 4.61 -41.97
CA ASP A 372 24.13 3.70 -43.01
C ASP A 372 23.72 2.32 -42.45
N ALA A 373 23.41 2.21 -41.15
CA ALA A 373 22.99 0.95 -40.54
C ALA A 373 21.66 0.46 -41.14
N GLU A 374 21.56 -0.85 -41.40
CA GLU A 374 20.35 -1.45 -41.98
C GLU A 374 19.14 -1.41 -41.05
N ARG A 375 19.38 -1.35 -39.73
CA ARG A 375 18.36 -1.29 -38.67
C ARG A 375 18.60 -0.09 -37.74
N PRO A 376 18.24 1.13 -38.17
CA PRO A 376 18.43 2.34 -37.36
C PRO A 376 17.76 2.28 -35.99
N GLU A 377 16.66 1.54 -35.87
CA GLU A 377 15.90 1.36 -34.62
C GLU A 377 16.72 0.68 -33.51
N TYR A 378 17.81 -0.02 -33.83
CA TYR A 378 18.71 -0.61 -32.82
C TYR A 378 19.60 0.42 -32.14
N PHE A 379 19.73 1.61 -32.71
CA PHE A 379 20.49 2.73 -32.18
C PHE A 379 19.65 3.65 -31.29
N GLU A 380 18.40 3.26 -31.03
CA GLU A 380 17.45 3.99 -30.19
C GLU A 380 17.05 3.18 -28.95
N LYS A 381 16.97 3.84 -27.79
CA LYS A 381 16.48 3.25 -26.53
C LYS A 381 15.61 4.22 -25.76
N ASN A 382 14.59 3.69 -25.09
CA ASN A 382 13.79 4.47 -24.15
C ASN A 382 14.34 4.33 -22.73
N ILE A 383 14.46 5.46 -22.04
CA ILE A 383 14.70 5.55 -20.59
C ILE A 383 13.49 6.22 -19.95
N ARG A 384 13.02 5.66 -18.84
CA ARG A 384 11.87 6.18 -18.10
C ARG A 384 12.32 6.76 -16.76
N LEU A 385 12.19 8.07 -16.59
CA LEU A 385 12.43 8.72 -15.31
C LEU A 385 11.13 8.76 -14.51
N LYS A 386 11.11 8.08 -13.36
CA LYS A 386 10.01 8.11 -12.39
C LYS A 386 10.33 9.14 -11.31
N VAL A 387 9.79 10.34 -11.48
CA VAL A 387 10.03 11.48 -10.61
C VAL A 387 8.97 11.52 -9.52
N LYS A 388 9.35 11.16 -8.30
CA LYS A 388 8.52 11.31 -7.12
C LYS A 388 8.70 12.69 -6.53
N THR A 389 7.61 13.47 -6.49
CA THR A 389 7.60 14.78 -5.83
C THR A 389 7.80 14.65 -4.32
N TYR A 390 8.35 15.70 -3.71
CA TYR A 390 8.58 15.71 -2.27
C TYR A 390 7.39 16.34 -1.54
N GLY A 391 6.84 15.63 -0.55
CA GLY A 391 5.81 16.16 0.34
C GLY A 391 6.40 16.51 1.71
N ILE A 392 6.15 17.73 2.18
CA ILE A 392 6.51 18.11 3.54
C ILE A 392 5.40 17.58 4.47
N GLY A 393 5.74 16.58 5.28
CA GLY A 393 4.76 15.82 6.08
C GLY A 393 3.90 16.66 7.04
N GLU A 394 2.82 16.05 7.53
CA GLU A 394 1.79 16.68 8.40
C GLU A 394 2.21 16.85 9.87
N GLU A 395 3.43 16.45 10.25
CA GLU A 395 3.87 16.61 11.64
C GLU A 395 3.95 18.08 12.04
N PHE A 396 3.37 18.42 13.19
CA PHE A 396 3.46 19.74 13.80
C PHE A 396 4.72 19.80 14.67
N PRO A 397 5.82 20.42 14.19
CA PRO A 397 7.02 20.57 15.00
C PRO A 397 6.80 21.61 16.10
N ASP A 398 7.80 21.84 16.95
CA ASP A 398 7.75 23.00 17.85
C ASP A 398 7.66 24.32 17.06
N TRP A 399 7.22 25.39 17.73
CA TRP A 399 6.96 26.67 17.09
C TRP A 399 8.18 27.25 16.37
N VAL A 400 9.38 27.06 16.93
CA VAL A 400 10.64 27.60 16.36
C VAL A 400 10.94 26.91 15.03
N LYS A 401 10.86 25.58 15.00
CA LYS A 401 11.06 24.79 13.79
C LYS A 401 9.97 25.07 12.75
N ALA A 402 8.70 25.20 13.15
CA ALA A 402 7.60 25.57 12.24
C ALA A 402 7.82 26.94 11.56
N TYR A 403 8.34 27.91 12.32
CA TYR A 403 8.67 29.24 11.82
C TYR A 403 9.86 29.23 10.84
N GLU A 404 10.93 28.51 11.16
CA GLU A 404 12.10 28.38 10.28
C GLU A 404 11.75 27.64 8.98
N GLU A 405 10.92 26.60 9.04
CA GLU A 405 10.43 25.90 7.85
C GLU A 405 9.56 26.80 6.95
N CYS A 406 8.68 27.63 7.54
CA CYS A 406 7.93 28.63 6.78
C CYS A 406 8.86 29.62 6.07
N LYS A 407 9.85 30.16 6.78
CA LYS A 407 10.84 31.06 6.21
C LYS A 407 11.62 30.41 5.07
N TYR A 408 12.04 29.18 5.27
CA TYR A 408 12.75 28.40 4.27
C TYR A 408 11.92 28.28 2.98
N ILE A 409 10.64 27.93 3.08
CA ILE A 409 9.79 27.80 1.88
C ILE A 409 9.58 29.16 1.21
N ILE A 410 9.27 30.21 1.97
CA ILE A 410 9.11 31.57 1.39
C ILE A 410 10.40 32.02 0.71
N ASN A 411 11.57 31.68 1.26
CA ASN A 411 12.85 32.07 0.70
C ASN A 411 13.19 31.36 -0.60
N ASN A 412 12.98 30.05 -0.63
CA ASN A 412 13.49 29.21 -1.72
C ASN A 412 12.45 28.94 -2.80
N TYR A 413 11.16 29.03 -2.48
CA TYR A 413 10.09 28.62 -3.38
C TYR A 413 9.18 29.75 -3.87
N VAL A 414 9.24 30.93 -3.26
CA VAL A 414 8.48 32.10 -3.72
C VAL A 414 9.44 33.04 -4.47
N PRO A 415 9.11 33.47 -5.71
CA PRO A 415 9.96 34.38 -6.47
C PRO A 415 10.14 35.71 -5.74
N ALA A 416 11.29 36.35 -5.95
CA ALA A 416 11.56 37.66 -5.37
C ALA A 416 10.59 38.71 -5.94
N GLY A 417 9.91 39.46 -5.06
CA GLY A 417 8.89 40.42 -5.46
C GLY A 417 7.92 40.77 -4.33
N GLU A 418 6.84 41.49 -4.67
CA GLU A 418 5.77 41.90 -3.77
C GLU A 418 5.12 40.70 -3.07
N ALA A 419 4.89 39.60 -3.80
CA ALA A 419 4.36 38.34 -3.30
C ALA A 419 5.16 37.79 -2.10
N LYS A 420 6.48 37.68 -2.26
CA LYS A 420 7.40 37.22 -1.21
C LYS A 420 7.43 38.18 -0.02
N ASN A 421 7.44 39.49 -0.28
CA ASN A 421 7.44 40.51 0.77
C ASN A 421 6.15 40.46 1.60
N LYS A 422 4.99 40.30 0.95
CA LYS A 422 3.67 40.15 1.61
C LYS A 422 3.62 38.91 2.49
N LEU A 423 4.07 37.76 1.97
CA LEU A 423 4.11 36.52 2.75
C LEU A 423 5.05 36.63 3.96
N TYR A 424 6.19 37.32 3.78
CA TYR A 424 7.09 37.63 4.88
C TYR A 424 6.48 38.56 5.93
N GLU A 425 5.80 39.63 5.50
CA GLU A 425 5.13 40.56 6.39
C GLU A 425 4.05 39.85 7.21
N ILE A 426 3.25 38.99 6.57
CA ILE A 426 2.23 38.18 7.26
C ILE A 426 2.87 37.20 8.24
N LEU A 427 3.92 36.48 7.82
CA LEU A 427 4.65 35.57 8.70
C LEU A 427 5.18 36.31 9.93
N GLU A 428 5.86 37.45 9.75
CA GLU A 428 6.43 38.22 10.85
C GLU A 428 5.37 38.83 11.77
N LEU A 429 4.31 39.39 11.20
CA LEU A 429 3.25 40.07 11.94
C LEU A 429 2.35 39.09 12.69
N ARG A 430 2.23 37.84 12.21
CA ARG A 430 1.25 36.86 12.73
C ARG A 430 1.85 35.58 13.32
N LYS A 431 3.17 35.35 13.26
CA LYS A 431 3.82 34.13 13.78
C LYS A 431 3.42 33.73 15.20
N MET A 432 3.22 34.71 16.11
CA MET A 432 2.81 34.43 17.50
C MET A 432 1.33 34.02 17.61
N THR A 433 0.48 34.58 16.73
CA THR A 433 -0.97 34.33 16.73
C THR A 433 -1.33 33.00 16.10
N LEU A 434 -0.51 32.52 15.16
CA LEU A 434 -0.69 31.26 14.44
C LEU A 434 -0.36 30.01 15.27
N GLY A 435 0.58 30.11 16.21
CA GLY A 435 1.14 28.92 16.87
C GLY A 435 1.91 28.03 15.88
N ALA A 436 2.37 26.87 16.33
CA ALA A 436 3.14 25.94 15.48
C ALA A 436 2.24 25.36 14.38
N GLU A 437 1.00 25.04 14.71
CA GLU A 437 0.04 24.42 13.80
C GLU A 437 -0.37 25.34 12.65
N GLY A 438 -0.60 26.63 12.93
CA GLY A 438 -0.90 27.62 11.89
C GLY A 438 0.29 27.93 10.99
N LEU A 439 1.51 27.86 11.52
CA LEU A 439 2.72 27.97 10.71
C LEU A 439 2.87 26.76 9.78
N THR A 440 2.72 25.53 10.28
CA THR A 440 2.76 24.31 9.43
C THR A 440 1.72 24.33 8.30
N GLU A 441 0.52 24.82 8.57
CA GLU A 441 -0.53 24.93 7.54
C GLU A 441 -0.20 26.03 6.51
N LEU A 442 0.30 27.20 6.95
CA LEU A 442 0.76 28.26 6.06
C LEU A 442 1.87 27.75 5.12
N ARG A 443 2.85 27.03 5.69
CA ARG A 443 3.92 26.34 4.98
C ARG A 443 3.38 25.41 3.89
N ASN A 444 2.43 24.54 4.23
CA ASN A 444 1.84 23.56 3.30
C ASN A 444 1.05 24.22 2.17
N ARG A 445 0.40 25.35 2.43
CA ARG A 445 -0.32 26.10 1.40
C ARG A 445 0.62 26.77 0.41
N ILE A 446 1.67 27.41 0.89
CA ILE A 446 2.70 27.99 0.01
C ILE A 446 3.34 26.88 -0.84
N TRP A 447 3.59 25.72 -0.24
CA TRP A 447 4.08 24.53 -0.94
C TRP A 447 3.13 24.04 -2.04
N LYS A 448 1.83 23.98 -1.74
CA LYS A 448 0.80 23.57 -2.71
C LYS A 448 0.66 24.56 -3.86
N VAL A 449 0.74 25.86 -3.58
CA VAL A 449 0.72 26.90 -4.61
C VAL A 449 1.94 26.77 -5.53
N ALA A 450 3.14 26.57 -4.96
CA ALA A 450 4.35 26.31 -5.74
C ALA A 450 4.17 25.09 -6.66
N SER A 451 3.69 23.98 -6.11
CA SER A 451 3.43 22.74 -6.86
C SER A 451 2.46 22.96 -8.03
N ASN A 452 1.33 23.62 -7.77
CA ASN A 452 0.32 23.89 -8.79
C ASN A 452 0.85 24.82 -9.91
N LEU A 453 1.62 25.84 -9.56
CA LEU A 453 2.21 26.76 -10.55
C LEU A 453 3.25 26.05 -11.41
N ILE A 454 4.06 25.15 -10.82
CA ILE A 454 5.01 24.33 -11.58
C ILE A 454 4.28 23.44 -12.58
N LEU A 455 3.20 22.77 -12.19
CA LEU A 455 2.46 21.89 -13.09
C LEU A 455 1.69 22.67 -14.18
N ALA A 456 1.12 23.82 -13.84
CA ALA A 456 0.30 24.60 -14.76
C ALA A 456 1.12 25.42 -15.78
N GLU A 457 2.22 26.02 -15.34
CA GLU A 457 2.94 27.06 -16.11
C GLU A 457 4.47 26.86 -16.14
N GLY A 458 4.98 25.75 -15.58
CA GLY A 458 6.39 25.40 -15.63
C GLY A 458 7.32 26.41 -14.95
N ALA A 459 8.56 26.50 -15.42
CA ALA A 459 9.57 27.39 -14.86
C ALA A 459 9.22 28.88 -15.01
N GLU A 460 8.47 29.26 -16.04
CA GLU A 460 8.06 30.65 -16.27
C GLU A 460 6.98 31.08 -15.27
N GLY A 461 5.91 30.32 -15.09
CA GLY A 461 4.85 30.67 -14.14
C GLY A 461 5.24 30.48 -12.69
N TYR A 462 6.04 29.46 -12.38
CA TYR A 462 6.63 29.32 -11.05
C TYR A 462 7.52 30.51 -10.67
N LYS A 463 8.18 31.16 -11.63
CA LYS A 463 8.98 32.37 -11.41
C LYS A 463 8.20 33.67 -11.63
N SER A 464 6.94 33.60 -12.07
CA SER A 464 6.09 34.75 -12.35
C SER A 464 5.56 35.38 -11.07
N GLU A 465 5.95 36.63 -10.82
CA GLU A 465 5.47 37.42 -9.69
C GLU A 465 3.95 37.63 -9.74
N GLU A 466 3.37 37.79 -10.94
CA GLU A 466 1.94 38.02 -11.14
C GLU A 466 1.09 36.76 -10.88
N ALA A 467 1.56 35.59 -11.33
CA ALA A 467 0.90 34.31 -11.08
C ALA A 467 0.87 33.99 -9.58
N TRP A 468 2.01 34.21 -8.90
CA TRP A 468 2.10 34.13 -7.45
C TRP A 468 1.21 35.15 -6.76
N ALA A 469 1.20 36.42 -7.19
CA ALA A 469 0.37 37.47 -6.56
C ALA A 469 -1.14 37.13 -6.61
N ASN A 470 -1.63 36.60 -7.74
CA ASN A 470 -3.03 36.17 -7.87
C ASN A 470 -3.34 34.94 -7.00
N ALA A 471 -2.49 33.91 -7.03
CA ALA A 471 -2.67 32.70 -6.22
C ALA A 471 -2.58 32.97 -4.72
N ILE A 472 -1.68 33.87 -4.33
CA ILE A 472 -1.49 34.35 -2.95
C ILE A 472 -2.71 35.16 -2.50
N THR A 473 -3.24 36.07 -3.31
CA THR A 473 -4.38 36.93 -2.90
C THR A 473 -5.63 36.12 -2.54
N ILE A 474 -5.93 35.04 -3.29
CA ILE A 474 -7.04 34.13 -3.01
C ILE A 474 -6.73 33.24 -1.78
N THR A 475 -5.48 32.83 -1.60
CA THR A 475 -5.06 31.97 -0.48
C THR A 475 -4.90 32.74 0.84
N LEU A 476 -4.74 34.08 0.78
CA LEU A 476 -4.52 34.99 1.90
C LEU A 476 -5.78 35.72 2.39
N GLU A 477 -6.98 35.22 2.11
CA GLU A 477 -8.20 35.64 2.84
C GLU A 477 -8.13 35.14 4.30
N TRP A 478 -7.23 35.78 5.05
CA TRP A 478 -6.60 35.27 6.27
C TRP A 478 -7.59 35.04 7.40
N THR A 479 -8.69 35.80 7.42
CA THR A 479 -9.73 35.66 8.43
C THR A 479 -10.62 34.44 8.22
N GLU A 480 -10.95 34.11 6.96
CA GLU A 480 -11.74 32.90 6.69
C GLU A 480 -10.95 31.66 7.07
N TRP A 481 -9.65 31.66 6.80
CA TRP A 481 -8.73 30.57 7.13
C TRP A 481 -8.44 30.44 8.63
N ALA A 482 -8.16 31.54 9.34
CA ALA A 482 -8.03 31.49 10.80
C ALA A 482 -9.34 31.04 11.47
N GLY A 483 -10.48 31.40 10.86
CA GLY A 483 -11.80 30.90 11.25
C GLY A 483 -11.97 29.40 11.00
N ASP A 484 -11.50 28.89 9.86
CA ASP A 484 -11.53 27.46 9.51
C ASP A 484 -10.62 26.60 10.39
N MET A 485 -9.44 27.11 10.75
CA MET A 485 -8.54 26.44 11.68
C MET A 485 -9.14 26.35 13.08
N ALA A 486 -9.68 27.47 13.57
CA ALA A 486 -10.33 27.52 14.88
C ALA A 486 -11.57 26.63 14.90
N PHE A 487 -12.37 26.66 13.83
CA PHE A 487 -13.54 25.82 13.65
C PHE A 487 -13.18 24.34 13.55
N SER A 488 -12.15 23.96 12.79
CA SER A 488 -11.70 22.57 12.63
C SER A 488 -11.16 21.99 13.95
N ALA A 489 -10.42 22.79 14.72
CA ALA A 489 -9.98 22.40 16.07
C ALA A 489 -11.17 22.19 17.00
N LEU A 490 -12.18 23.06 16.96
CA LEU A 490 -13.42 22.89 17.72
C LEU A 490 -14.24 21.67 17.23
N ALA A 491 -14.31 21.46 15.91
CA ALA A 491 -15.01 20.37 15.26
C ALA A 491 -14.42 19.00 15.60
N ALA A 492 -13.08 18.87 15.60
CA ALA A 492 -12.38 17.65 15.98
C ALA A 492 -12.68 17.22 17.43
N PHE A 493 -12.94 18.19 18.31
CA PHE A 493 -13.34 17.94 19.70
C PHE A 493 -14.86 17.67 19.88
N TYR A 494 -15.73 18.18 18.98
CA TYR A 494 -17.18 18.23 19.21
C TYR A 494 -18.05 17.44 18.19
N LEU A 495 -17.73 17.40 16.90
CA LEU A 495 -18.68 17.07 15.83
C LEU A 495 -18.93 15.57 15.56
N LYS A 496 -18.80 14.68 16.55
CA LYS A 496 -19.34 13.31 16.44
C LYS A 496 -20.85 13.20 16.72
N GLY A 497 -21.63 14.30 16.67
CA GLY A 497 -23.08 14.19 16.89
C GLY A 497 -23.99 15.42 16.79
N VAL A 498 -23.56 16.58 16.26
CA VAL A 498 -24.45 17.76 16.16
C VAL A 498 -24.43 18.34 14.74
N GLY A 499 -25.61 18.64 14.21
CA GLY A 499 -25.88 18.87 12.78
C GLY A 499 -25.22 20.10 12.15
N ALA A 500 -25.11 20.04 10.81
CA ALA A 500 -24.40 20.97 9.93
C ALA A 500 -24.86 22.44 9.99
N THR A 501 -26.07 22.74 10.47
CA THR A 501 -26.62 24.10 10.50
C THR A 501 -26.00 24.99 11.57
N ALA A 502 -25.62 24.42 12.73
CA ALA A 502 -24.96 25.17 13.81
C ALA A 502 -23.50 25.50 13.46
N ALA A 503 -22.84 24.61 12.73
CA ALA A 503 -21.46 24.73 12.29
C ALA A 503 -21.20 25.99 11.46
N GLY A 504 -22.07 26.29 10.48
CA GLY A 504 -21.91 27.46 9.62
C GLY A 504 -22.05 28.80 10.35
N MET A 505 -22.95 28.87 11.34
CA MET A 505 -23.15 30.09 12.15
C MET A 505 -21.99 30.32 13.12
N ILE A 506 -21.46 29.26 13.73
CA ILE A 506 -20.28 29.32 14.60
C ILE A 506 -19.06 29.77 13.80
N LYS A 507 -18.81 29.17 12.62
CA LYS A 507 -17.73 29.58 11.71
C LYS A 507 -17.84 31.07 11.36
N ALA A 508 -19.02 31.54 10.94
CA ALA A 508 -19.23 32.95 10.57
C ALA A 508 -18.93 33.92 11.72
N LYS A 509 -19.33 33.60 12.96
CA LYS A 509 -19.08 34.45 14.12
C LYS A 509 -17.63 34.43 14.60
N MET A 510 -16.95 33.28 14.49
CA MET A 510 -15.49 33.20 14.73
C MET A 510 -14.69 34.01 13.70
N ILE A 511 -15.12 34.01 12.43
CA ILE A 511 -14.55 34.86 11.37
C ILE A 511 -14.77 36.35 11.68
N GLU A 512 -15.98 36.76 12.07
CA GLU A 512 -16.26 38.16 12.43
C GLU A 512 -15.39 38.65 13.61
N ALA A 513 -15.24 37.80 14.62
CA ALA A 513 -14.36 37.98 15.77
C ALA A 513 -12.89 38.18 15.37
N LEU A 514 -12.40 37.29 14.52
CA LEU A 514 -11.05 37.37 13.97
C LEU A 514 -10.88 38.66 13.16
N ASN A 515 -11.85 39.02 12.31
CA ASN A 515 -11.78 40.24 11.47
C ASN A 515 -11.56 41.48 12.34
N PHE A 516 -12.25 41.59 13.46
CA PHE A 516 -12.06 42.70 14.38
C PHE A 516 -10.66 42.71 15.00
N TYR A 517 -10.20 41.57 15.53
CA TYR A 517 -8.87 41.46 16.15
C TYR A 517 -7.73 41.77 15.16
N ILE A 518 -7.95 41.44 13.89
CA ILE A 518 -6.95 41.49 12.82
C ILE A 518 -6.87 42.88 12.17
N TYR A 519 -8.01 43.50 11.88
CA TYR A 519 -8.12 44.72 11.08
C TYR A 519 -8.48 45.98 11.88
N GLU A 520 -8.86 45.84 13.15
CA GLU A 520 -9.16 46.99 14.03
C GLU A 520 -8.41 46.94 15.40
N PRO A 521 -7.12 46.53 15.46
CA PRO A 521 -6.44 46.28 16.74
C PRO A 521 -6.28 47.55 17.59
N GLU A 522 -6.13 48.72 16.97
CA GLU A 522 -6.01 50.02 17.67
C GLU A 522 -7.30 50.49 18.35
N LYS A 523 -8.46 49.92 18.01
CA LYS A 523 -9.74 50.34 18.61
C LYS A 523 -9.95 49.80 20.02
N GLY A 524 -9.13 48.84 20.45
CA GLY A 524 -9.10 48.35 21.82
C GLY A 524 -10.32 47.50 22.20
N TRP A 525 -10.18 46.81 23.33
CA TRP A 525 -11.19 45.89 23.86
C TRP A 525 -12.55 46.56 24.08
N ASP A 526 -12.58 47.83 24.49
CA ASP A 526 -13.83 48.53 24.81
C ASP A 526 -14.71 48.77 23.57
N VAL A 527 -14.12 49.05 22.41
CA VAL A 527 -14.87 49.24 21.15
C VAL A 527 -15.32 47.89 20.60
N PHE A 528 -14.48 46.85 20.70
CA PHE A 528 -14.86 45.49 20.33
C PHE A 528 -16.04 44.98 21.15
N ALA A 529 -15.89 45.09 22.48
CA ALA A 529 -16.88 44.74 23.46
C ALA A 529 -18.14 45.53 23.13
N SER A 530 -18.11 46.85 22.95
CA SER A 530 -19.31 47.64 22.63
C SER A 530 -20.05 47.17 21.38
N ARG A 531 -19.38 46.76 20.29
CA ARG A 531 -20.04 46.30 19.06
C ARG A 531 -20.67 44.91 19.21
N GLN A 532 -19.99 44.00 19.89
CA GLN A 532 -20.54 42.68 20.22
C GLN A 532 -21.63 42.79 21.29
N LEU A 533 -21.45 43.71 22.25
CA LEU A 533 -22.41 44.08 23.30
C LEU A 533 -23.67 44.72 22.68
N ASP A 534 -23.58 45.65 21.74
CA ASP A 534 -24.77 46.28 21.15
C ASP A 534 -25.61 45.29 20.32
N SER A 535 -25.00 44.24 19.76
CA SER A 535 -25.72 43.21 18.99
C SER A 535 -26.33 42.08 19.84
N ILE A 536 -25.77 41.78 21.02
CA ILE A 536 -26.14 40.59 21.83
C ILE A 536 -26.63 40.98 23.25
N MET A 537 -26.21 42.12 23.79
CA MET A 537 -26.34 42.50 25.20
C MET A 537 -27.70 43.10 25.64
N PRO A 538 -28.56 43.68 24.77
CA PRO A 538 -29.94 44.00 25.17
C PRO A 538 -30.73 42.78 25.66
N LEU A 539 -30.34 41.58 25.22
CA LEU A 539 -30.91 40.29 25.62
C LEU A 539 -30.32 39.75 26.95
N LEU A 540 -29.06 40.08 27.28
CA LEU A 540 -28.32 39.51 28.42
C LEU A 540 -28.27 40.43 29.67
N MET A 541 -28.44 41.75 29.53
CA MET A 541 -28.33 42.72 30.65
C MET A 541 -29.41 42.64 31.72
N ASN A 542 -30.47 41.84 31.53
CA ASN A 542 -31.43 41.57 32.60
C ASN A 542 -30.98 40.46 33.58
N MET A 543 -29.88 39.73 33.32
CA MET A 543 -29.49 38.58 34.16
C MET A 543 -28.16 38.66 34.90
N ALA A 544 -27.22 39.51 34.50
CA ALA A 544 -25.86 39.44 35.03
C ALA A 544 -25.53 40.50 36.10
N LYS A 545 -26.19 40.44 37.26
CA LYS A 545 -25.53 40.86 38.52
C LYS A 545 -24.82 39.65 39.13
N GLY A 546 -23.69 39.24 38.52
CA GLY A 546 -22.65 38.46 39.18
C GLY A 546 -22.69 36.92 39.10
N ARG A 547 -23.08 36.29 37.99
CA ARG A 547 -22.89 34.83 37.77
C ARG A 547 -22.16 34.52 36.45
N LEU A 548 -21.41 33.41 36.43
CA LEU A 548 -20.71 32.85 35.26
C LEU A 548 -21.68 32.57 34.08
N LEU A 549 -21.21 32.76 32.85
CA LEU A 549 -21.93 32.39 31.62
C LEU A 549 -22.16 30.86 31.60
N SER A 550 -23.42 30.42 31.49
CA SER A 550 -23.79 29.01 31.29
C SER A 550 -24.78 28.88 30.14
N ILE A 551 -24.78 27.73 29.46
CA ILE A 551 -25.64 27.48 28.30
C ILE A 551 -27.13 27.57 28.65
N GLU A 552 -27.51 27.10 29.84
CA GLU A 552 -28.88 27.12 30.36
C GLU A 552 -29.43 28.55 30.50
N ASN A 553 -28.59 29.48 30.96
CA ASN A 553 -28.97 30.88 31.08
C ASN A 553 -29.15 31.54 29.69
N ILE A 554 -28.35 31.13 28.70
CA ILE A 554 -28.48 31.66 27.34
C ILE A 554 -29.71 31.06 26.63
N GLU A 555 -30.00 29.76 26.80
CA GLU A 555 -31.17 29.06 26.23
C GLU A 555 -32.50 29.73 26.63
N LEU A 556 -32.63 30.15 27.90
CA LEU A 556 -33.80 30.88 28.41
C LEU A 556 -34.03 32.24 27.72
N VAL A 557 -32.96 32.91 27.29
CA VAL A 557 -33.01 34.24 26.68
C VAL A 557 -33.38 34.17 25.21
N VAL A 558 -32.91 33.14 24.52
CA VAL A 558 -33.17 32.94 23.09
C VAL A 558 -34.44 32.15 22.80
N LYS A 559 -35.37 32.07 23.78
CA LYS A 559 -36.65 31.37 23.68
C LYS A 559 -36.49 29.91 23.23
N ASP A 560 -35.64 29.15 23.92
CA ASP A 560 -35.36 27.74 23.63
C ASP A 560 -34.70 27.48 22.26
N ASN A 561 -34.21 28.52 21.57
CA ASN A 561 -33.39 28.33 20.37
C ASN A 561 -31.99 27.83 20.75
N ARG A 562 -31.91 26.53 20.99
CA ARG A 562 -30.71 25.82 21.42
C ARG A 562 -29.51 26.08 20.51
N THR A 563 -29.72 26.07 19.19
CA THR A 563 -28.65 26.35 18.23
C THR A 563 -28.06 27.75 18.41
N LEU A 564 -28.91 28.75 18.61
CA LEU A 564 -28.47 30.12 18.84
C LEU A 564 -27.78 30.26 20.21
N ALA A 565 -28.26 29.58 21.24
CA ALA A 565 -27.64 29.61 22.57
C ALA A 565 -26.22 29.05 22.57
N TRP A 566 -26.02 27.89 21.91
CA TRP A 566 -24.71 27.28 21.76
C TRP A 566 -23.78 28.15 20.91
N THR A 567 -24.31 28.76 19.84
CA THR A 567 -23.52 29.68 19.00
C THR A 567 -23.01 30.88 19.80
N ILE A 568 -23.88 31.49 20.63
CA ILE A 568 -23.52 32.62 21.49
C ILE A 568 -22.47 32.20 22.54
N PHE A 569 -22.68 31.07 23.21
CA PHE A 569 -21.75 30.56 24.22
C PHE A 569 -20.35 30.31 23.64
N ILE A 570 -20.27 29.55 22.54
CA ILE A 570 -19.01 29.18 21.88
C ILE A 570 -18.26 30.41 21.37
N SER A 571 -18.99 31.38 20.79
CA SER A 571 -18.37 32.60 20.26
C SER A 571 -17.78 33.47 21.38
N CYS A 572 -18.50 33.63 22.50
CA CYS A 572 -18.03 34.41 23.64
C CYS A 572 -16.82 33.78 24.33
N GLU A 573 -16.84 32.46 24.57
CA GLU A 573 -15.72 31.74 25.19
C GLU A 573 -14.49 31.72 24.26
N PHE A 574 -14.66 31.48 22.96
CA PHE A 574 -13.57 31.54 21.99
C PHE A 574 -12.89 32.91 21.97
N LEU A 575 -13.69 33.97 22.00
CA LEU A 575 -13.19 35.35 22.04
C LEU A 575 -12.43 35.67 23.32
N TYR A 576 -12.98 35.28 24.46
CA TYR A 576 -12.33 35.44 25.74
C TYR A 576 -10.99 34.70 25.77
N ASN A 577 -10.97 33.45 25.32
CA ASN A 577 -9.75 32.65 25.27
C ASN A 577 -8.74 33.18 24.26
N LEU A 578 -9.17 33.68 23.10
CA LEU A 578 -8.30 34.31 22.09
C LEU A 578 -7.59 35.55 22.65
N TYR A 579 -8.31 36.35 23.44
CA TYR A 579 -7.72 37.49 24.13
C TYR A 579 -6.65 37.06 25.15
N GLN A 580 -6.91 36.00 25.92
CA GLN A 580 -5.99 35.51 26.96
C GLN A 580 -4.76 34.82 26.38
N THR A 581 -4.94 33.93 25.42
CA THR A 581 -3.84 33.12 24.86
C THR A 581 -3.07 33.85 23.76
N LYS A 582 -3.71 34.82 23.10
CA LYS A 582 -3.21 35.48 21.88
C LYS A 582 -2.90 34.50 20.73
N SER A 583 -3.38 33.25 20.84
CA SER A 583 -3.22 32.16 19.86
C SER A 583 -4.59 31.61 19.50
N VAL A 584 -4.90 31.60 18.19
CA VAL A 584 -6.18 31.15 17.64
C VAL A 584 -6.43 29.68 17.97
N VAL A 585 -5.40 28.85 17.82
CA VAL A 585 -5.50 27.40 18.04
C VAL A 585 -5.64 27.07 19.52
N GLU A 586 -4.87 27.71 20.40
CA GLU A 586 -4.99 27.48 21.85
C GLU A 586 -6.33 27.99 22.39
N ALA A 587 -6.83 29.10 21.87
CA ALA A 587 -8.16 29.59 22.21
C ALA A 587 -9.26 28.59 21.81
N ALA A 588 -9.15 27.99 20.62
CA ALA A 588 -10.08 26.96 20.17
C ALA A 588 -10.00 25.70 21.04
N LYS A 589 -8.79 25.24 21.40
CA LYS A 589 -8.59 24.06 22.28
C LYS A 589 -9.16 24.27 23.68
N ILE A 590 -8.99 25.46 24.27
CA ILE A 590 -9.56 25.77 25.60
C ILE A 590 -11.08 25.85 25.52
N THR A 591 -11.61 26.51 24.50
CA THR A 591 -13.06 26.60 24.26
C THR A 591 -13.68 25.22 24.03
N GLY A 592 -13.02 24.35 23.28
CA GLY A 592 -13.41 22.95 23.09
C GLY A 592 -13.45 22.15 24.40
N ARG A 593 -12.49 22.38 25.31
CA ARG A 593 -12.49 21.78 26.66
C ARG A 593 -13.67 22.26 27.51
N GLN A 594 -13.93 23.56 27.54
CA GLN A 594 -15.05 24.14 28.30
C GLN A 594 -16.42 23.63 27.79
N ILE A 595 -16.57 23.46 26.47
CA ILE A 595 -17.76 22.83 25.87
C ILE A 595 -17.90 21.37 26.33
N ALA A 596 -16.80 20.62 26.35
CA ALA A 596 -16.81 19.22 26.80
C ALA A 596 -17.22 19.08 28.28
N GLU A 597 -16.74 19.99 29.14
CA GLU A 597 -17.09 20.02 30.56
C GLU A 597 -18.59 20.28 30.79
N GLU A 598 -19.18 21.26 30.10
CA GLU A 598 -20.63 21.55 30.14
C GLU A 598 -21.50 20.36 29.68
N LEU A 599 -21.06 19.63 28.64
CA LEU A 599 -21.77 18.44 28.15
C LEU A 599 -21.67 17.25 29.12
N ILE A 600 -20.53 17.09 29.79
CA ILE A 600 -20.33 16.04 30.80
C ILE A 600 -21.27 16.26 31.99
N VAL A 601 -21.44 17.50 32.44
CA VAL A 601 -22.41 17.85 33.50
C VAL A 601 -23.83 17.47 33.08
N LYS A 602 -24.27 17.84 31.87
CA LYS A 602 -25.61 17.49 31.35
C LYS A 602 -25.81 15.97 31.23
N LYS A 603 -24.78 15.24 30.80
CA LYS A 603 -24.80 13.78 30.69
C LYS A 603 -24.88 13.09 32.06
N LEU A 604 -24.10 13.55 33.04
CA LEU A 604 -24.11 13.02 34.41
C LEU A 604 -25.46 13.30 35.10
N THR A 605 -26.04 14.48 34.93
CA THR A 605 -27.38 14.82 35.45
C THR A 605 -28.47 13.93 34.82
N GLY A 606 -28.43 13.71 33.51
CA GLY A 606 -29.36 12.79 32.83
C GLY A 606 -29.17 11.32 33.26
N MET A 607 -27.94 10.89 33.54
CA MET A 607 -27.68 9.56 34.12
C MET A 607 -28.24 9.42 35.53
N LEU A 608 -28.11 10.46 36.38
CA LEU A 608 -28.68 10.48 37.73
C LEU A 608 -30.21 10.40 37.69
N HIS A 609 -30.86 11.16 36.81
CA HIS A 609 -32.33 11.11 36.66
C HIS A 609 -32.82 9.76 36.12
N ARG A 610 -32.09 9.13 35.18
CA ARG A 610 -32.39 7.76 34.73
C ARG A 610 -32.26 6.73 35.86
N GLU A 611 -31.28 6.88 36.73
CA GLU A 611 -31.14 6.01 37.90
C GLU A 611 -32.28 6.23 38.92
N ALA A 612 -32.70 7.48 39.12
CA ALA A 612 -33.85 7.82 39.95
C ALA A 612 -35.18 7.27 39.39
N LEU A 613 -35.32 7.16 38.06
CA LEU A 613 -36.47 6.51 37.41
C LEU A 613 -36.54 5.01 37.71
N LYS A 614 -35.39 4.34 37.83
CA LYS A 614 -35.29 2.89 38.11
C LYS A 614 -35.48 2.53 39.57
N ARG A 615 -35.29 3.48 40.50
CA ARG A 615 -35.50 3.25 41.93
C ARG A 615 -37.00 3.13 42.23
N ASN A 616 -37.47 1.90 42.43
CA ASN A 616 -38.72 1.63 43.13
C ASN A 616 -38.44 1.57 44.63
N TYR A 617 -39.19 2.33 45.42
CA TYR A 617 -39.19 2.17 46.88
C TYR A 617 -39.82 0.82 47.22
N GLU A 618 -39.18 0.03 48.09
CA GLU A 618 -39.76 -1.22 48.60
C GLU A 618 -41.05 -0.92 49.36
N VAL A 619 -42.18 -1.09 48.68
CA VAL A 619 -43.51 -1.17 49.29
C VAL A 619 -43.92 -2.63 49.18
N ILE A 620 -44.24 -3.25 50.31
CA ILE A 620 -44.19 -4.70 50.48
C ILE A 620 -45.59 -5.32 50.43
N THR A 621 -46.64 -4.54 50.74
CA THR A 621 -48.02 -5.04 50.84
C THR A 621 -49.07 -4.13 50.17
N PRO A 622 -50.25 -4.67 49.78
CA PRO A 622 -51.35 -3.88 49.23
C PRO A 622 -51.78 -2.70 50.12
N ASP A 623 -51.88 -2.91 51.43
CA ASP A 623 -52.33 -1.90 52.39
C ASP A 623 -51.36 -0.72 52.47
N GLU A 624 -50.04 -0.97 52.41
CA GLU A 624 -49.03 0.09 52.41
C GLU A 624 -49.13 1.00 51.18
N VAL A 625 -49.43 0.44 50.00
CA VAL A 625 -49.64 1.23 48.77
C VAL A 625 -50.88 2.12 48.91
N LEU A 626 -51.98 1.55 49.42
CA LEU A 626 -53.23 2.28 49.59
C LEU A 626 -53.08 3.38 50.66
N ASP A 627 -52.42 3.09 51.77
CA ASP A 627 -52.15 4.06 52.83
C ASP A 627 -51.21 5.19 52.36
N ASP A 628 -50.15 4.87 51.62
CA ASP A 628 -49.25 5.87 51.06
C ASP A 628 -49.96 6.78 50.04
N MET A 629 -50.82 6.20 49.19
CA MET A 629 -51.68 6.99 48.31
C MET A 629 -52.58 7.95 49.10
N MET A 630 -53.28 7.44 50.13
CA MET A 630 -54.21 8.24 50.93
C MET A 630 -53.52 9.34 51.73
N LYS A 631 -52.30 9.11 52.26
CA LYS A 631 -51.50 10.13 52.96
C LYS A 631 -51.09 11.31 52.09
N ASN A 632 -51.09 11.13 50.76
CA ASN A 632 -50.67 12.14 49.80
C ASN A 632 -51.85 12.82 49.09
N ILE A 633 -53.06 12.73 49.66
CA ILE A 633 -54.24 13.44 49.17
C ILE A 633 -54.27 14.87 49.68
N LYS A 634 -54.64 15.79 48.80
CA LYS A 634 -54.99 17.17 49.12
C LYS A 634 -56.39 17.48 48.62
N THR A 635 -57.12 18.33 49.32
CA THR A 635 -58.38 18.88 48.82
C THR A 635 -58.09 20.10 47.93
N VAL A 636 -58.51 20.03 46.67
CA VAL A 636 -58.42 21.13 45.70
C VAL A 636 -59.82 21.35 45.14
N ASP A 637 -60.33 22.58 45.22
CA ASP A 637 -61.67 22.97 44.74
C ASP A 637 -62.81 22.06 45.25
N GLY A 638 -62.73 21.66 46.53
CA GLY A 638 -63.72 20.78 47.18
C GLY A 638 -63.67 19.31 46.74
N LYS A 639 -62.65 18.90 45.98
CA LYS A 639 -62.42 17.51 45.56
C LYS A 639 -61.08 17.01 46.07
N GLU A 640 -61.04 15.76 46.50
CA GLU A 640 -59.80 15.10 46.92
C GLU A 640 -58.99 14.64 45.71
N GLU A 641 -57.73 15.07 45.66
CA GLU A 641 -56.77 14.76 44.59
C GLU A 641 -55.42 14.32 45.19
N ILE A 642 -54.77 13.35 44.55
CA ILE A 642 -53.41 12.90 44.91
C ILE A 642 -52.41 13.98 44.48
N ASN A 643 -51.38 14.23 45.30
CA ASN A 643 -50.25 15.08 44.93
C ASN A 643 -49.64 14.63 43.59
N LYS A 644 -49.39 15.57 42.66
CA LYS A 644 -48.90 15.29 41.30
C LYS A 644 -47.65 14.40 41.29
N GLY A 645 -46.67 14.67 42.15
CA GLY A 645 -45.43 13.87 42.22
C GLY A 645 -45.70 12.43 42.65
N LYS A 646 -46.55 12.23 43.67
CA LYS A 646 -46.96 10.90 44.13
C LYS A 646 -47.81 10.17 43.08
N LEU A 647 -48.70 10.89 42.40
CA LEU A 647 -49.51 10.33 41.32
C LEU A 647 -48.63 9.80 40.18
N LEU A 648 -47.61 10.56 39.76
CA LEU A 648 -46.65 10.12 38.74
C LEU A 648 -45.81 8.92 39.21
N GLU A 649 -45.39 8.91 40.48
CA GLU A 649 -44.71 7.75 41.08
C GLU A 649 -45.58 6.48 41.02
N ILE A 650 -46.88 6.59 41.35
CA ILE A 650 -47.82 5.47 41.28
C ILE A 650 -48.05 5.05 39.81
N MET A 651 -48.20 6.00 38.89
CA MET A 651 -48.41 5.72 37.45
C MET A 651 -47.19 5.04 36.81
N ARG A 652 -45.98 5.29 37.32
CA ARG A 652 -44.75 4.65 36.86
C ARG A 652 -44.63 3.19 37.27
N ASP A 653 -45.41 2.74 38.25
CA ASP A 653 -45.39 1.37 38.76
C ASP A 653 -46.73 0.66 38.49
N PRO A 654 -46.83 -0.13 37.40
CA PRO A 654 -48.02 -0.91 37.05
C PRO A 654 -48.55 -1.77 38.21
N ALA A 655 -47.68 -2.30 39.07
CA ALA A 655 -48.09 -3.14 40.19
C ALA A 655 -48.85 -2.33 41.25
N LYS A 656 -48.44 -1.08 41.53
CA LYS A 656 -49.17 -0.17 42.43
C LYS A 656 -50.54 0.20 41.86
N VAL A 657 -50.62 0.47 40.56
CA VAL A 657 -51.92 0.75 39.91
C VAL A 657 -52.86 -0.46 39.98
N ARG A 658 -52.33 -1.67 39.76
CA ARG A 658 -53.07 -2.94 39.89
C ARG A 658 -53.50 -3.20 41.34
N THR A 659 -52.70 -2.80 42.33
CA THR A 659 -53.09 -2.86 43.74
C THR A 659 -54.32 -1.99 44.02
N ILE A 660 -54.35 -0.75 43.51
CA ILE A 660 -55.51 0.14 43.62
C ILE A 660 -56.73 -0.49 42.91
N GLN A 661 -56.52 -1.09 41.74
CA GLN A 661 -57.57 -1.78 40.99
C GLN A 661 -58.18 -2.97 41.76
N ASN A 662 -57.32 -3.84 42.32
CA ASN A 662 -57.72 -5.11 42.93
C ASN A 662 -58.22 -4.95 44.38
N HIS A 663 -57.55 -4.11 45.18
CA HIS A 663 -57.74 -4.02 46.63
C HIS A 663 -58.33 -2.69 47.10
N GLY A 664 -58.27 -1.63 46.27
CA GLY A 664 -58.79 -0.31 46.63
C GLY A 664 -60.32 -0.27 46.79
N THR A 665 -60.79 0.55 47.75
CA THR A 665 -62.21 0.88 47.90
C THR A 665 -62.72 1.69 46.70
N LYS A 666 -64.05 1.82 46.57
CA LYS A 666 -64.65 2.64 45.50
C LYS A 666 -64.14 4.09 45.54
N GLU A 667 -64.08 4.67 46.74
CA GLU A 667 -63.58 6.03 46.96
C GLU A 667 -62.12 6.20 46.53
N MET A 668 -61.24 5.27 46.92
CA MET A 668 -59.83 5.27 46.51
C MET A 668 -59.66 5.23 44.98
N LYS A 669 -60.46 4.41 44.30
CA LYS A 669 -60.47 4.29 42.83
C LYS A 669 -60.94 5.59 42.17
N ASP A 670 -61.98 6.21 42.71
CA ASP A 670 -62.52 7.48 42.22
C ASP A 670 -61.53 8.64 42.39
N ILE A 671 -60.83 8.70 43.53
CA ILE A 671 -59.79 9.70 43.81
C ILE A 671 -58.60 9.54 42.84
N PHE A 672 -58.11 8.31 42.66
CA PHE A 672 -57.00 8.04 41.73
C PHE A 672 -57.36 8.42 40.29
N ASN A 673 -58.51 7.94 39.79
CA ASN A 673 -58.96 8.25 38.44
C ASN A 673 -59.16 9.75 38.22
N ARG A 674 -59.81 10.46 39.17
CA ARG A 674 -59.99 11.91 39.10
C ARG A 674 -58.65 12.66 39.01
N SER A 675 -57.70 12.30 39.86
CA SER A 675 -56.38 12.96 39.91
C SER A 675 -55.62 12.77 38.59
N ARG A 676 -55.66 11.56 38.03
CA ARG A 676 -55.06 11.22 36.74
C ARG A 676 -55.74 11.89 35.56
N SER A 677 -57.07 11.89 35.52
CA SER A 677 -57.85 12.55 34.47
C SER A 677 -57.57 14.04 34.36
N LYS A 678 -57.16 14.71 35.44
CA LYS A 678 -56.75 16.12 35.40
C LYS A 678 -55.52 16.34 34.49
N ILE A 679 -54.50 15.49 34.62
CA ILE A 679 -53.31 15.51 33.77
C ILE A 679 -53.71 15.22 32.32
N TYR A 680 -54.55 14.19 32.11
CA TYR A 680 -54.97 13.79 30.76
C TYR A 680 -55.81 14.85 30.07
N ASN A 681 -56.75 15.48 30.77
CA ASN A 681 -57.59 16.54 30.21
C ASN A 681 -56.76 17.77 29.81
N GLU A 682 -55.75 18.14 30.60
CA GLU A 682 -54.86 19.25 30.26
C GLU A 682 -53.96 18.91 29.07
N HIS A 683 -53.39 17.70 29.05
CA HIS A 683 -52.65 17.18 27.91
C HIS A 683 -53.50 17.20 26.63
N ASP A 684 -54.73 16.67 26.70
CA ASP A 684 -55.60 16.54 25.54
C ASP A 684 -56.07 17.89 25.01
N ALA A 685 -56.33 18.86 25.90
CA ALA A 685 -56.67 20.22 25.50
C ALA A 685 -55.51 20.88 24.72
N ARG A 686 -54.28 20.76 25.21
CA ARG A 686 -53.09 21.32 24.55
C ARG A 686 -52.78 20.59 23.24
N LEU A 687 -52.92 19.27 23.20
CA LEU A 687 -52.71 18.49 21.97
C LEU A 687 -53.75 18.83 20.90
N LYS A 688 -55.02 18.97 21.31
CA LYS A 688 -56.11 19.41 20.43
C LYS A 688 -55.85 20.80 19.86
N GLU A 689 -55.36 21.72 20.69
CA GLU A 689 -54.99 23.08 20.26
C GLU A 689 -53.85 23.06 19.24
N TYR A 690 -52.81 22.24 19.48
CA TYR A 690 -51.71 22.04 18.54
C TYR A 690 -52.22 21.53 17.18
N ILE A 691 -52.99 20.44 17.16
CA ILE A 691 -53.51 19.83 15.93
C ILE A 691 -54.41 20.82 15.17
N THR A 692 -55.24 21.58 15.89
CA THR A 692 -56.10 22.62 15.33
C THR A 692 -55.28 23.69 14.59
N LYS A 693 -54.18 24.15 15.20
CA LYS A 693 -53.32 25.20 14.62
C LYS A 693 -52.48 24.66 13.45
N GLU A 694 -51.85 23.51 13.65
CA GLU A 694 -50.92 22.93 12.69
C GLU A 694 -51.64 22.47 11.42
N TYR A 695 -52.74 21.74 11.58
CA TYR A 695 -53.49 21.13 10.47
C TYR A 695 -54.69 21.96 10.01
N LYS A 696 -54.93 23.14 10.61
CA LYS A 696 -56.04 24.05 10.30
C LYS A 696 -57.41 23.35 10.31
N LEU A 697 -57.58 22.41 11.23
CA LEU A 697 -58.81 21.64 11.42
C LEU A 697 -59.72 22.34 12.43
N ASN A 698 -61.04 22.18 12.29
CA ASN A 698 -61.96 22.71 13.29
C ASN A 698 -61.77 21.92 14.62
N PRO A 699 -61.57 22.59 15.77
CA PRO A 699 -61.47 21.90 17.04
C PRO A 699 -62.70 21.02 17.34
N ASP A 700 -63.90 21.40 16.93
CA ASP A 700 -65.11 20.57 17.15
C ASP A 700 -65.12 19.27 16.32
N GLU A 701 -64.23 19.18 15.33
CA GLU A 701 -64.01 18.00 14.50
C GLU A 701 -62.79 17.18 14.93
N ILE A 702 -62.17 17.50 16.08
CA ILE A 702 -61.04 16.74 16.65
C ILE A 702 -61.42 16.19 18.03
N LYS A 703 -61.14 14.91 18.24
CA LYS A 703 -61.35 14.21 19.52
C LYS A 703 -60.10 13.40 19.87
N ILE A 704 -59.58 13.57 21.09
CA ILE A 704 -58.65 12.60 21.67
C ILE A 704 -59.51 11.51 22.32
N ASP A 705 -59.38 10.29 21.84
CA ASP A 705 -60.16 9.14 22.27
C ASP A 705 -59.28 8.21 23.10
N ASP A 706 -59.54 8.16 24.41
CA ASP A 706 -59.01 7.16 25.31
C ASP A 706 -59.89 5.91 25.20
N PHE A 707 -59.30 4.80 24.79
CA PHE A 707 -60.05 3.58 24.47
C PHE A 707 -59.49 2.36 25.20
N ARG A 708 -60.36 1.37 25.41
CA ARG A 708 -60.04 0.15 26.15
C ARG A 708 -60.00 -1.05 25.23
N THR A 709 -59.28 -2.09 25.66
CA THR A 709 -59.35 -3.40 25.01
C THR A 709 -60.82 -3.86 24.89
N PRO A 710 -61.30 -4.24 23.70
CA PRO A 710 -62.70 -4.59 23.46
C PRO A 710 -63.24 -5.67 24.41
N GLY A 711 -64.43 -5.45 25.00
CA GLY A 711 -65.16 -6.44 25.80
C GLY A 711 -65.17 -6.24 27.33
N LYS A 712 -64.54 -5.19 27.89
CA LYS A 712 -64.63 -4.85 29.32
C LYS A 712 -65.17 -3.43 29.52
N GLY A 713 -66.44 -3.31 29.93
CA GLY A 713 -67.04 -2.05 30.42
C GLY A 713 -67.04 -1.97 31.95
N GLY A 714 -66.94 -0.76 32.51
CA GLY A 714 -67.17 -0.49 33.94
C GLY A 714 -66.10 0.34 34.66
N ASP A 715 -66.42 0.75 35.90
CA ASP A 715 -65.69 1.64 36.83
C ASP A 715 -64.29 1.16 37.29
N SER A 716 -63.60 0.34 36.49
CA SER A 716 -62.27 -0.19 36.82
C SER A 716 -61.14 0.80 36.56
N VAL A 717 -60.16 0.86 37.47
CA VAL A 717 -58.88 1.57 37.28
C VAL A 717 -58.06 0.87 36.18
N ASN A 718 -57.54 1.64 35.23
CA ASN A 718 -56.66 1.13 34.17
C ASN A 718 -55.19 1.34 34.51
N THR A 719 -54.33 0.41 34.09
CA THR A 719 -52.87 0.45 34.34
C THR A 719 -52.15 1.37 33.36
N ASP A 720 -52.58 1.35 32.10
CA ASP A 720 -52.04 2.13 30.99
C ASP A 720 -53.04 3.18 30.49
N ARG A 721 -52.58 4.06 29.60
CA ARG A 721 -53.43 4.95 28.81
C ARG A 721 -53.08 4.78 27.33
N ASP A 722 -53.93 4.02 26.65
CA ASP A 722 -53.93 3.92 25.19
C ASP A 722 -54.89 4.98 24.64
N TYR A 723 -54.36 5.92 23.85
CA TYR A 723 -55.16 6.98 23.26
C TYR A 723 -54.81 7.21 21.79
N ARG A 724 -55.79 7.69 21.05
CA ARG A 724 -55.69 8.02 19.62
C ARG A 724 -56.32 9.37 19.34
N VAL A 725 -55.91 9.99 18.25
CA VAL A 725 -56.55 11.21 17.75
C VAL A 725 -57.54 10.82 16.66
N LEU A 726 -58.80 11.22 16.81
CA LEU A 726 -59.86 11.08 15.82
C LEU A 726 -60.21 12.44 15.22
N ARG A 727 -60.48 12.44 13.92
CA ARG A 727 -61.09 13.57 13.21
C ARG A 727 -62.46 13.20 12.66
N LYS A 728 -63.38 14.15 12.66
CA LYS A 728 -64.71 13.99 12.09
C LYS A 728 -64.64 14.13 10.57
N VAL A 729 -65.21 13.19 9.83
CA VAL A 729 -65.33 13.21 8.38
C VAL A 729 -66.73 12.86 7.95
N LYS A 730 -67.15 13.32 6.77
CA LYS A 730 -68.43 12.98 6.17
C LYS A 730 -68.22 11.93 5.09
N GLY A 731 -68.85 10.78 5.22
CA GLY A 731 -68.88 9.73 4.21
C GLY A 731 -69.68 10.14 2.96
N ALA A 732 -69.49 9.40 1.87
CA ALA A 732 -70.19 9.51 0.60
C ALA A 732 -71.69 9.22 0.72
N ASP A 733 -72.11 8.47 1.73
CA ASP A 733 -73.51 8.26 2.12
C ASP A 733 -74.11 9.45 2.93
N GLY A 734 -73.30 10.46 3.21
CA GLY A 734 -73.66 11.65 3.97
C GLY A 734 -73.60 11.48 5.49
N THR A 735 -73.21 10.31 6.01
CA THR A 735 -73.07 10.06 7.45
C THR A 735 -71.77 10.65 8.00
N GLU A 736 -71.81 11.11 9.24
CA GLU A 736 -70.62 11.61 9.94
C GLU A 736 -69.92 10.45 10.66
N LYS A 737 -68.64 10.23 10.36
CA LYS A 737 -67.79 9.19 10.96
C LYS A 737 -66.58 9.84 11.63
N TRP A 738 -66.10 9.26 12.73
CA TRP A 738 -64.83 9.65 13.35
C TRP A 738 -63.75 8.71 12.83
N ILE A 739 -62.68 9.24 12.25
CA ILE A 739 -61.57 8.43 11.71
C ILE A 739 -60.25 8.83 12.37
N GLU A 740 -59.35 7.86 12.53
CA GLU A 740 -58.04 8.09 13.12
C GLU A 740 -57.16 9.02 12.27
N LEU A 741 -56.50 9.96 12.96
CA LEU A 741 -55.39 10.73 12.42
C LEU A 741 -54.09 9.96 12.67
N GLN A 742 -53.29 9.77 11.61
CA GLN A 742 -52.07 8.97 11.66
C GLN A 742 -51.11 9.45 12.76
N ARG A 743 -50.62 8.51 13.58
CA ARG A 743 -49.79 8.73 14.77
C ARG A 743 -48.55 9.58 14.51
N GLY A 744 -47.89 9.37 13.37
CA GLY A 744 -46.69 10.12 12.98
C GLY A 744 -46.88 11.64 12.90
N ASN A 745 -48.13 12.11 12.80
CA ASN A 745 -48.45 13.53 12.67
C ASN A 745 -48.58 14.27 14.01
N TRP A 746 -48.67 13.55 15.15
CA TRP A 746 -49.01 14.20 16.43
C TRP A 746 -48.30 13.61 17.65
N LEU A 747 -47.71 12.41 17.56
CA LEU A 747 -47.17 11.70 18.71
C LEU A 747 -46.02 12.43 19.42
N GLU A 748 -45.06 12.97 18.66
CA GLU A 748 -43.88 13.65 19.24
C GLU A 748 -44.30 14.86 20.06
N GLU A 749 -45.15 15.72 19.50
CA GLU A 749 -45.68 16.88 20.21
C GLU A 749 -46.56 16.45 21.40
N SER A 750 -47.32 15.36 21.28
CA SER A 750 -48.09 14.80 22.39
C SER A 750 -47.19 14.44 23.59
N TYR A 751 -46.08 13.73 23.35
CA TYR A 751 -45.16 13.35 24.43
C TYR A 751 -44.44 14.56 25.05
N LYS A 752 -44.09 15.56 24.22
CA LYS A 752 -43.56 16.83 24.70
C LYS A 752 -44.55 17.60 25.57
N ILE A 753 -45.82 17.68 25.15
CA ILE A 753 -46.91 18.27 25.95
C ILE A 753 -47.07 17.52 27.27
N PHE A 754 -47.06 16.19 27.25
CA PHE A 754 -47.15 15.39 28.46
C PHE A 754 -45.99 15.70 29.41
N GLY A 755 -44.75 15.76 28.89
CA GLY A 755 -43.56 16.16 29.66
C GLY A 755 -43.69 17.56 30.27
N GLN A 756 -44.26 18.53 29.56
CA GLN A 756 -44.50 19.88 30.08
C GLN A 756 -45.57 19.91 31.19
N VAL A 757 -46.71 19.22 30.99
CA VAL A 757 -47.81 19.17 31.97
C VAL A 757 -47.38 18.48 33.28
N THR A 758 -46.46 17.52 33.15
CA THR A 758 -45.96 16.69 34.26
C THR A 758 -44.62 17.15 34.82
N GLU A 759 -44.05 18.25 34.31
CA GLU A 759 -42.79 18.84 34.78
C GLU A 759 -41.60 17.85 34.68
N LYS A 760 -41.44 17.23 33.50
CA LYS A 760 -40.36 16.28 33.20
C LYS A 760 -38.97 16.85 33.59
N PRO A 761 -38.15 16.10 34.34
CA PRO A 761 -36.78 16.49 34.66
C PRO A 761 -35.88 16.65 33.42
N GLU A 762 -34.91 17.55 33.50
CA GLU A 762 -33.91 17.72 32.43
C GLU A 762 -33.04 16.49 32.23
N GLY A 763 -32.62 16.24 30.98
CA GLY A 763 -31.77 15.10 30.62
C GLY A 763 -32.52 13.80 30.31
N LEU A 764 -33.86 13.79 30.38
CA LEU A 764 -34.74 12.71 29.90
C LEU A 764 -35.44 13.12 28.60
N SER A 765 -35.60 12.19 27.66
CA SER A 765 -36.41 12.44 26.45
C SER A 765 -37.90 12.42 26.76
N ASP A 766 -38.71 13.08 25.93
CA ASP A 766 -40.17 13.09 26.07
C ASP A 766 -40.79 11.71 25.91
N LEU A 767 -40.22 10.90 25.01
CA LEU A 767 -40.60 9.50 24.82
C LEU A 767 -40.34 8.66 26.07
N GLU A 768 -39.10 8.67 26.60
CA GLU A 768 -38.74 7.92 27.80
C GLU A 768 -39.63 8.30 28.99
N TRP A 769 -39.97 9.59 29.12
CA TRP A 769 -40.84 10.06 30.19
C TRP A 769 -42.30 9.63 30.02
N ALA A 770 -42.85 9.73 28.80
CA ALA A 770 -44.21 9.31 28.51
C ALA A 770 -44.40 7.80 28.70
N GLU A 771 -43.48 6.99 28.17
CA GLU A 771 -43.51 5.52 28.28
C GLU A 771 -43.35 5.06 29.73
N ALA A 772 -42.44 5.67 30.50
CA ALA A 772 -42.28 5.35 31.92
C ALA A 772 -43.57 5.56 32.73
N HIS A 773 -44.43 6.51 32.32
CA HIS A 773 -45.71 6.81 32.97
C HIS A 773 -46.92 6.22 32.22
N GLN A 774 -46.68 5.14 31.46
CA GLN A 774 -47.71 4.35 30.79
C GLN A 774 -48.60 5.17 29.83
N GLN A 775 -48.03 6.22 29.21
CA GLN A 775 -48.70 6.97 28.15
C GLN A 775 -48.34 6.38 26.79
N ARG A 776 -49.35 5.94 26.04
CA ARG A 776 -49.15 5.41 24.70
C ARG A 776 -50.10 6.05 23.71
N GLY A 777 -49.55 6.89 22.83
CA GLY A 777 -50.26 7.30 21.62
C GLY A 777 -50.21 6.18 20.59
N THR A 778 -51.37 5.76 20.08
CA THR A 778 -51.51 4.65 19.13
C THR A 778 -52.45 5.02 17.97
N ASP A 779 -52.41 4.24 16.91
CA ASP A 779 -53.35 4.25 15.78
C ASP A 779 -53.45 2.83 15.18
N ARG A 780 -54.28 2.67 14.15
CA ARG A 780 -54.46 1.39 13.43
C ARG A 780 -53.20 0.84 12.74
N PHE A 781 -52.12 1.61 12.70
CA PHE A 781 -50.84 1.24 12.09
C PHE A 781 -49.75 0.94 13.13
N ASP A 782 -50.05 1.05 14.43
CA ASP A 782 -49.12 0.71 15.52
C ASP A 782 -48.89 -0.81 15.59
N ALA A 783 -47.62 -1.23 15.57
CA ALA A 783 -47.22 -2.63 15.60
C ALA A 783 -47.60 -3.38 16.91
N GLU A 784 -47.94 -2.69 18.01
CA GLU A 784 -48.53 -3.33 19.20
C GLU A 784 -50.06 -3.20 19.28
N ALA A 785 -50.70 -2.75 18.19
CA ALA A 785 -52.13 -2.79 17.93
C ALA A 785 -52.40 -3.64 16.67
N SER A 786 -52.52 -4.96 16.85
CA SER A 786 -52.84 -5.89 15.75
C SER A 786 -54.09 -5.46 14.97
N LYS A 787 -54.10 -5.70 13.65
CA LYS A 787 -55.24 -5.44 12.76
C LYS A 787 -56.56 -6.02 13.27
N ASP A 788 -56.50 -7.14 14.00
CA ASP A 788 -57.66 -7.80 14.59
C ASP A 788 -58.29 -7.03 15.75
N TYR A 789 -57.55 -6.11 16.37
CA TYR A 789 -58.01 -5.26 17.47
C TYR A 789 -58.58 -3.91 17.01
N SER A 790 -58.34 -3.51 15.76
CA SER A 790 -58.90 -2.27 15.19
C SER A 790 -60.43 -2.35 15.05
N ASP A 791 -61.10 -1.27 15.43
CA ASP A 791 -62.53 -1.01 15.17
C ASP A 791 -62.76 -0.21 13.87
N HIS A 792 -61.69 0.30 13.24
CA HIS A 792 -61.70 1.01 11.96
C HIS A 792 -61.28 0.06 10.84
N VAL A 793 -62.24 -0.40 10.03
CA VAL A 793 -62.02 -1.34 8.93
C VAL A 793 -62.21 -0.63 7.60
N PHE A 794 -61.24 -0.77 6.70
CA PHE A 794 -61.38 -0.24 5.34
C PHE A 794 -62.40 -1.08 4.55
N ASN A 795 -63.37 -0.42 3.92
CA ASN A 795 -64.35 -1.01 3.04
C ASN A 795 -63.94 -0.77 1.58
N PRO A 796 -63.48 -1.81 0.86
CA PRO A 796 -63.03 -1.67 -0.53
C PRO A 796 -64.15 -1.37 -1.53
N GLU A 797 -65.41 -1.63 -1.19
CA GLU A 797 -66.54 -1.35 -2.09
C GLU A 797 -66.95 0.13 -2.07
N THR A 798 -66.81 0.80 -0.92
CA THR A 798 -67.13 2.23 -0.75
C THR A 798 -65.90 3.13 -0.76
N ASN A 799 -64.70 2.54 -0.66
CA ASN A 799 -63.42 3.24 -0.49
C ASN A 799 -63.37 4.11 0.79
N GLU A 800 -64.09 3.69 1.83
CA GLU A 800 -64.21 4.40 3.11
C GLU A 800 -63.76 3.57 4.30
N ILE A 801 -63.63 4.22 5.46
CA ILE A 801 -63.44 3.54 6.75
C ILE A 801 -64.80 3.34 7.42
N ASP A 802 -65.14 2.09 7.70
CA ASP A 802 -66.30 1.72 8.49
C ASP A 802 -65.90 1.43 9.94
N ILE A 803 -66.70 1.95 10.88
CA ILE A 803 -66.51 1.74 12.31
C ILE A 803 -67.37 0.55 12.73
N ASN A 804 -66.73 -0.59 13.01
CA ASN A 804 -67.37 -1.86 13.30
C ASN A 804 -66.83 -2.46 14.60
N LYS A 805 -67.55 -3.43 15.20
CA LYS A 805 -66.95 -4.28 16.25
C LYS A 805 -65.65 -4.89 15.74
N SER A 806 -64.58 -4.79 16.54
CA SER A 806 -63.26 -5.33 16.23
C SER A 806 -63.32 -6.82 15.88
N ASN A 807 -62.41 -7.27 15.02
CA ASN A 807 -62.44 -8.63 14.52
C ASN A 807 -62.22 -9.65 15.63
N ILE A 808 -61.32 -9.36 16.56
CA ILE A 808 -60.99 -10.24 17.69
C ILE A 808 -62.22 -10.60 18.53
N THR A 809 -63.17 -9.69 18.72
CA THR A 809 -64.41 -10.00 19.45
C THR A 809 -65.28 -10.99 18.67
N LYS A 810 -65.41 -10.83 17.36
CA LYS A 810 -66.16 -11.75 16.49
C LYS A 810 -65.50 -13.13 16.41
N VAL A 811 -64.16 -13.17 16.44
CA VAL A 811 -63.36 -14.39 16.46
C VAL A 811 -63.61 -15.18 17.75
N LYS A 812 -63.54 -14.52 18.91
CA LYS A 812 -63.82 -15.16 20.21
C LYS A 812 -65.26 -15.69 20.33
N GLU A 813 -66.21 -15.02 19.67
CA GLU A 813 -67.61 -15.48 19.57
C GLU A 813 -67.82 -16.62 18.56
N GLY A 814 -66.77 -17.04 17.84
CA GLY A 814 -66.84 -18.11 16.84
C GLY A 814 -67.58 -17.73 15.55
N LYS A 815 -67.59 -16.44 15.20
CA LYS A 815 -68.31 -15.92 14.01
C LYS A 815 -67.43 -15.68 12.80
N THR A 816 -66.11 -15.65 12.98
CA THR A 816 -65.14 -15.36 11.91
C THR A 816 -63.73 -15.78 12.34
N THR A 817 -62.75 -15.76 11.42
CA THR A 817 -61.33 -16.03 11.70
C THR A 817 -60.51 -14.74 11.83
N LEU A 818 -59.29 -14.82 12.36
CA LEU A 818 -58.34 -13.71 12.45
C LEU A 818 -57.94 -13.22 11.04
N TYR A 819 -57.57 -11.94 10.95
CA TYR A 819 -56.97 -11.39 9.73
C TYR A 819 -55.49 -11.74 9.61
N ASP A 820 -54.76 -11.70 10.73
CA ASP A 820 -53.36 -12.09 10.80
C ASP A 820 -53.08 -12.71 12.17
N ALA A 821 -53.14 -14.03 12.23
CA ALA A 821 -52.89 -14.74 13.48
C ALA A 821 -51.44 -14.58 13.95
N ALA A 822 -50.48 -14.50 13.02
CA ALA A 822 -49.06 -14.34 13.35
C ALA A 822 -48.76 -12.96 13.96
N GLU A 823 -49.30 -11.88 13.39
CA GLU A 823 -49.18 -10.52 13.92
C GLU A 823 -49.81 -10.41 15.31
N THR A 824 -50.97 -11.04 15.51
CA THR A 824 -51.64 -11.08 16.82
C THR A 824 -50.79 -11.77 17.88
N GLY A 825 -50.15 -12.89 17.54
CA GLY A 825 -49.19 -13.57 18.42
C GLY A 825 -47.97 -12.70 18.74
N LYS A 826 -47.38 -12.09 17.71
CA LYS A 826 -46.18 -11.25 17.84
C LYS A 826 -46.41 -9.99 18.67
N MET A 827 -47.59 -9.37 18.56
CA MET A 827 -47.99 -8.24 19.41
C MET A 827 -47.91 -8.62 20.90
N TYR A 828 -48.44 -9.79 21.30
CA TYR A 828 -48.39 -10.22 22.70
C TYR A 828 -46.97 -10.54 23.16
N GLN A 829 -46.18 -11.20 22.31
CA GLN A 829 -44.76 -11.44 22.58
C GLN A 829 -44.02 -10.11 22.83
N ASN A 830 -44.20 -9.12 21.95
CA ASN A 830 -43.59 -7.79 22.10
C ASN A 830 -43.98 -7.14 23.43
N LYS A 831 -45.27 -7.20 23.82
CA LYS A 831 -45.74 -6.64 25.11
C LYS A 831 -45.07 -7.30 26.31
N VAL A 832 -44.87 -8.63 26.29
CA VAL A 832 -44.18 -9.36 27.36
C VAL A 832 -42.69 -9.00 27.39
N GLU A 833 -42.01 -9.02 26.25
CA GLU A 833 -40.59 -8.70 26.15
C GLU A 833 -40.29 -7.24 26.53
N ASN A 834 -41.16 -6.29 26.15
CA ASN A 834 -41.02 -4.88 26.50
C ASN A 834 -41.17 -4.68 28.02
N ALA A 835 -42.15 -5.33 28.66
CA ALA A 835 -42.29 -5.28 30.11
C ALA A 835 -41.07 -5.85 30.85
N MET A 836 -40.49 -6.96 30.35
CA MET A 836 -39.26 -7.55 30.91
C MET A 836 -38.05 -6.63 30.75
N LYS A 837 -37.86 -6.02 29.57
CA LYS A 837 -36.77 -5.06 29.32
C LYS A 837 -36.86 -3.81 30.20
N SER A 838 -38.08 -3.38 30.51
CA SER A 838 -38.34 -2.25 31.40
C SER A 838 -38.26 -2.61 32.89
N GLY A 839 -37.92 -3.86 33.24
CA GLY A 839 -37.78 -4.31 34.62
C GLY A 839 -39.10 -4.50 35.37
N HIS A 840 -40.23 -4.58 34.65
CA HIS A 840 -41.57 -4.77 35.21
C HIS A 840 -42.04 -6.21 35.05
N GLU A 841 -41.40 -7.14 35.76
CA GLU A 841 -41.67 -8.58 35.65
C GLU A 841 -43.13 -8.96 35.94
N SER A 842 -43.76 -8.32 36.94
CA SER A 842 -45.19 -8.52 37.24
C SER A 842 -46.11 -8.11 36.09
N GLU A 843 -45.75 -7.08 35.33
CA GLU A 843 -46.48 -6.66 34.13
C GLU A 843 -46.25 -7.62 32.97
N ALA A 844 -45.05 -8.19 32.83
CA ALA A 844 -44.77 -9.24 31.84
C ALA A 844 -45.68 -10.47 32.06
N PHE A 845 -45.83 -10.91 33.31
CA PHE A 845 -46.78 -11.97 33.67
C PHE A 845 -48.24 -11.57 33.41
N ALA A 846 -48.61 -10.30 33.64
CA ALA A 846 -49.96 -9.81 33.35
C ALA A 846 -50.29 -9.84 31.85
N GLN A 847 -49.34 -9.43 31.00
CA GLN A 847 -49.49 -9.47 29.54
C GLN A 847 -49.48 -10.91 29.02
N ALA A 848 -48.63 -11.79 29.56
CA ALA A 848 -48.63 -13.21 29.22
C ALA A 848 -49.94 -13.91 29.61
N LYS A 849 -50.54 -13.54 30.75
CA LYS A 849 -51.86 -14.01 31.17
C LYS A 849 -52.97 -13.58 30.21
N LYS A 850 -52.94 -12.33 29.74
CA LYS A 850 -53.87 -11.85 28.69
C LYS A 850 -53.67 -12.59 27.37
N ALA A 851 -52.42 -12.87 26.98
CA ALA A 851 -52.08 -13.60 25.76
C ALA A 851 -52.61 -15.04 25.82
N ALA A 852 -52.34 -15.76 26.91
CA ALA A 852 -52.82 -17.12 27.14
C ALA A 852 -54.35 -17.21 27.12
N GLY A 853 -55.03 -16.31 27.83
CA GLY A 853 -56.51 -16.26 27.82
C GLY A 853 -57.07 -15.99 26.43
N THR A 854 -56.47 -15.05 25.69
CA THR A 854 -56.91 -14.74 24.33
C THR A 854 -56.67 -15.89 23.35
N LEU A 855 -55.54 -16.59 23.46
CA LEU A 855 -55.27 -17.79 22.64
C LEU A 855 -56.33 -18.87 22.89
N LYS A 856 -56.69 -19.12 24.16
CA LYS A 856 -57.76 -20.07 24.52
C LYS A 856 -59.10 -19.65 23.93
N ASP A 857 -59.51 -18.39 24.10
CA ASP A 857 -60.78 -17.89 23.55
C ASP A 857 -60.85 -18.00 22.02
N VAL A 858 -59.77 -17.65 21.31
CA VAL A 858 -59.70 -17.74 19.83
C VAL A 858 -59.83 -19.18 19.37
N ARG A 859 -59.09 -20.10 20.01
CA ARG A 859 -59.09 -21.52 19.66
C ARG A 859 -60.45 -22.17 19.96
N SER A 860 -61.11 -21.81 21.06
CA SER A 860 -62.50 -22.20 21.31
C SER A 860 -63.47 -21.61 20.29
N GLY A 861 -63.30 -20.36 19.89
CA GLY A 861 -64.09 -19.76 18.81
C GLY A 861 -63.99 -20.56 17.50
N TYR A 862 -62.79 -20.99 17.13
CA TYR A 862 -62.56 -21.81 15.92
C TYR A 862 -63.12 -23.23 16.05
N LYS A 863 -62.83 -23.90 17.17
CA LYS A 863 -63.22 -25.30 17.41
C LYS A 863 -64.71 -25.44 17.71
N ASP A 864 -65.21 -24.71 18.69
CA ASP A 864 -66.57 -24.88 19.23
C ASP A 864 -67.60 -24.03 18.48
N GLY A 865 -67.20 -22.83 18.02
CA GLY A 865 -68.10 -21.91 17.33
C GLY A 865 -68.18 -22.12 15.81
N MET A 866 -67.07 -22.49 15.18
CA MET A 866 -66.97 -22.67 13.71
C MET A 866 -66.76 -24.13 13.26
N ASN A 867 -66.56 -25.06 14.20
CA ASN A 867 -66.27 -26.46 13.93
C ASN A 867 -65.05 -26.67 13.00
N LEU A 868 -64.02 -25.83 13.15
CA LEU A 868 -62.76 -25.95 12.42
C LEU A 868 -61.84 -26.98 13.07
N ASP A 869 -61.17 -27.79 12.24
CA ASP A 869 -60.20 -28.78 12.70
C ASP A 869 -58.85 -28.11 13.01
N ILE A 870 -58.66 -27.71 14.27
CA ILE A 870 -57.42 -27.07 14.74
C ILE A 870 -56.58 -28.06 15.56
N LYS A 871 -55.27 -28.09 15.31
CA LYS A 871 -54.32 -28.92 16.07
C LYS A 871 -54.32 -28.54 17.53
N ASP A 872 -54.42 -29.49 18.46
CA ASP A 872 -54.35 -29.23 19.90
C ASP A 872 -53.02 -28.60 20.32
N LEU A 873 -53.02 -27.85 21.42
CA LEU A 873 -51.81 -27.22 21.94
C LEU A 873 -50.83 -28.28 22.49
N PRO A 874 -49.51 -28.07 22.35
CA PRO A 874 -48.53 -28.89 23.04
C PRO A 874 -48.82 -28.95 24.55
N ARG A 875 -48.70 -30.15 25.13
CA ARG A 875 -49.05 -30.41 26.54
C ARG A 875 -48.29 -29.50 27.51
N ASP A 876 -47.02 -29.23 27.23
CA ASP A 876 -46.18 -28.41 28.11
C ASP A 876 -46.51 -26.91 28.00
N LEU A 877 -46.93 -26.43 26.82
CA LEU A 877 -47.44 -25.07 26.63
C LEU A 877 -48.77 -24.87 27.37
N ASP A 878 -49.71 -25.82 27.30
CA ASP A 878 -50.98 -25.68 28.02
C ASP A 878 -50.79 -25.64 29.53
N LYS A 879 -49.89 -26.49 30.06
CA LYS A 879 -49.46 -26.42 31.48
C LYS A 879 -48.75 -25.12 31.82
N ALA A 880 -47.86 -24.61 30.96
CA ALA A 880 -47.16 -23.35 31.19
C ALA A 880 -48.15 -22.17 31.25
N MET A 881 -49.18 -22.18 30.40
CA MET A 881 -50.27 -21.19 30.48
C MET A 881 -51.09 -21.30 31.77
N GLU A 882 -51.32 -22.50 32.31
CA GLU A 882 -51.95 -22.67 33.63
C GLU A 882 -51.06 -22.11 34.75
N VAL A 883 -49.75 -22.33 34.70
CA VAL A 883 -48.78 -21.77 35.65
C VAL A 883 -48.77 -20.24 35.60
N ILE A 884 -48.73 -19.64 34.41
CA ILE A 884 -48.83 -18.18 34.23
C ILE A 884 -50.13 -17.63 34.84
N ASN A 885 -51.25 -18.35 34.73
CA ASN A 885 -52.52 -17.91 35.30
C ASN A 885 -52.52 -17.81 36.83
N LYS A 886 -51.62 -18.54 37.52
CA LYS A 886 -51.44 -18.46 38.99
C LYS A 886 -50.65 -17.22 39.42
N ALA A 887 -49.95 -16.54 38.51
CA ALA A 887 -49.16 -15.37 38.84
C ALA A 887 -50.03 -14.24 39.41
N LYS A 888 -49.58 -13.65 40.52
CA LYS A 888 -50.10 -12.38 41.01
C LYS A 888 -49.44 -11.27 40.20
N VAL A 889 -50.17 -10.18 39.96
CA VAL A 889 -49.74 -9.07 39.09
C VAL A 889 -49.83 -7.71 39.79
N ASP A 890 -50.33 -7.67 41.02
CA ASP A 890 -50.26 -6.49 41.90
C ASP A 890 -48.99 -6.56 42.76
N VAL A 891 -48.84 -5.69 43.77
CA VAL A 891 -47.63 -5.69 44.62
C VAL A 891 -47.38 -6.99 45.39
N ASN A 892 -48.36 -7.90 45.46
CA ASN A 892 -48.12 -9.26 45.99
C ASN A 892 -47.33 -10.15 45.02
N ALA A 893 -47.01 -9.67 43.82
CA ALA A 893 -46.03 -10.25 42.91
C ALA A 893 -44.61 -10.05 43.44
N ALA A 894 -44.39 -10.34 44.73
CA ALA A 894 -43.10 -10.23 45.39
C ALA A 894 -42.10 -11.22 44.80
N GLY A 895 -40.81 -10.92 44.88
CA GLY A 895 -39.71 -11.75 44.35
C GLY A 895 -39.88 -13.26 44.62
N PRO A 896 -40.14 -13.70 45.88
CA PRO A 896 -40.32 -15.12 46.17
C PRO A 896 -41.53 -15.78 45.48
N HIS A 897 -42.63 -15.04 45.25
CA HIS A 897 -43.81 -15.55 44.55
C HIS A 897 -43.50 -15.72 43.05
N LEU A 898 -42.91 -14.70 42.42
CA LEU A 898 -42.54 -14.76 41.00
C LEU A 898 -41.42 -15.78 40.74
N GLU A 899 -40.46 -15.92 41.65
CA GLU A 899 -39.44 -16.98 41.62
C GLU A 899 -40.07 -18.37 41.69
N SER A 900 -41.07 -18.58 42.55
CA SER A 900 -41.81 -19.85 42.62
C SER A 900 -42.49 -20.17 41.29
N ILE A 901 -43.15 -19.18 40.66
CA ILE A 901 -43.79 -19.34 39.36
C ILE A 901 -42.75 -19.61 38.26
N ASN A 902 -41.64 -18.88 38.24
CA ASN A 902 -40.54 -19.12 37.30
C ASN A 902 -39.90 -20.50 37.48
N ASN A 903 -39.81 -21.02 38.71
CA ASN A 903 -39.32 -22.38 38.96
C ASN A 903 -40.30 -23.44 38.45
N GLU A 904 -41.62 -23.22 38.58
CA GLU A 904 -42.63 -24.08 37.95
C GLU A 904 -42.48 -24.05 36.42
N LEU A 905 -42.26 -22.88 35.80
CA LEU A 905 -42.01 -22.76 34.36
C LEU A 905 -40.73 -23.47 33.90
N LYS A 906 -39.64 -23.35 34.67
CA LYS A 906 -38.37 -24.07 34.42
C LYS A 906 -38.53 -25.58 34.47
N SER A 907 -39.38 -26.09 35.37
CA SER A 907 -39.69 -27.53 35.43
C SER A 907 -40.40 -28.05 34.18
N LEU A 908 -41.05 -27.16 33.42
CA LEU A 908 -41.69 -27.43 32.13
C LEU A 908 -40.76 -27.14 30.93
N GLY A 909 -39.50 -26.78 31.17
CA GLY A 909 -38.51 -26.52 30.13
C GLY A 909 -38.38 -25.05 29.68
N TYR A 910 -39.09 -24.11 30.32
CA TYR A 910 -39.04 -22.68 29.98
C TYR A 910 -38.09 -21.91 30.89
N SER A 911 -37.24 -21.07 30.31
CA SER A 911 -36.30 -20.21 31.05
C SER A 911 -37.00 -19.12 31.86
N ASP A 912 -37.99 -18.46 31.26
CA ASP A 912 -38.84 -17.43 31.87
C ASP A 912 -40.16 -17.24 31.09
N VAL A 913 -41.00 -16.31 31.55
CA VAL A 913 -42.30 -15.98 30.95
C VAL A 913 -42.21 -15.46 29.50
N SER A 914 -41.08 -14.87 29.10
CA SER A 914 -40.84 -14.40 27.73
C SER A 914 -40.73 -15.58 26.77
N GLU A 915 -40.09 -16.66 27.18
CA GLU A 915 -40.00 -17.88 26.35
C GLU A 915 -41.38 -18.54 26.17
N VAL A 916 -42.19 -18.57 27.23
CA VAL A 916 -43.59 -19.02 27.11
C VAL A 916 -44.38 -18.13 26.15
N SER A 917 -44.14 -16.80 26.17
CA SER A 917 -44.81 -15.87 25.24
C SER A 917 -44.45 -16.11 23.76
N LYS A 918 -43.23 -16.60 23.48
CA LYS A 918 -42.81 -17.01 22.13
C LYS A 918 -43.57 -18.24 21.66
N ASP A 919 -43.78 -19.21 22.54
CA ASP A 919 -44.56 -20.40 22.21
C ASP A 919 -46.06 -20.11 22.08
N ILE A 920 -46.60 -19.18 22.89
CA ILE A 920 -47.97 -18.65 22.70
C ILE A 920 -48.07 -17.96 21.33
N SER A 921 -47.09 -17.15 20.94
CA SER A 921 -47.02 -16.49 19.63
C SER A 921 -46.98 -17.51 18.48
N LYS A 922 -46.18 -18.57 18.64
CA LYS A 922 -46.12 -19.69 17.67
C LYS A 922 -47.46 -20.42 17.58
N ALA A 923 -48.14 -20.66 18.69
CA ALA A 923 -49.44 -21.30 18.73
C ALA A 923 -50.57 -20.44 18.10
N PHE A 924 -50.43 -19.10 18.12
CA PHE A 924 -51.26 -18.23 17.28
C PHE A 924 -50.90 -18.40 15.80
N ASN A 925 -49.62 -18.42 15.43
CA ASN A 925 -49.18 -18.61 14.06
C ASN A 925 -49.62 -19.97 13.45
N ASP A 926 -49.83 -21.01 14.27
CA ASP A 926 -50.43 -22.27 13.80
C ASP A 926 -51.85 -22.07 13.24
N LEU A 927 -52.57 -21.03 13.66
CA LEU A 927 -53.91 -20.70 13.18
C LEU A 927 -53.90 -19.92 11.85
N LYS A 928 -52.72 -19.54 11.35
CA LYS A 928 -52.55 -18.75 10.12
C LYS A 928 -53.19 -19.39 8.89
N GLU A 929 -53.27 -20.73 8.85
CA GLU A 929 -53.92 -21.43 7.75
C GLU A 929 -55.41 -21.10 7.60
N PHE A 930 -56.03 -20.56 8.66
CA PHE A 930 -57.42 -20.12 8.68
C PHE A 930 -57.59 -18.60 8.54
N ASP A 931 -56.50 -17.85 8.35
CA ASP A 931 -56.55 -16.39 8.24
C ASP A 931 -57.45 -16.00 7.07
N LYS A 932 -58.42 -15.11 7.36
CA LYS A 932 -59.25 -14.54 6.30
C LYS A 932 -58.51 -13.36 5.67
N LYS A 933 -58.72 -13.19 4.36
CA LYS A 933 -58.18 -12.03 3.64
C LYS A 933 -58.63 -10.74 4.32
N ASN A 934 -57.67 -9.88 4.65
CA ASN A 934 -57.98 -8.53 5.09
C ASN A 934 -58.47 -7.73 3.88
N PRO A 935 -59.67 -7.11 3.93
CA PRO A 935 -60.16 -6.25 2.86
C PRO A 935 -59.17 -5.14 2.46
N ALA A 936 -58.35 -4.66 3.42
CA ALA A 936 -57.35 -3.62 3.21
C ALA A 936 -56.10 -4.06 2.45
N ASP A 937 -55.81 -5.37 2.33
CA ASP A 937 -54.59 -5.84 1.62
C ASP A 937 -54.67 -5.62 0.10
N SER A 938 -55.87 -5.33 -0.43
CA SER A 938 -56.08 -5.00 -1.84
C SER A 938 -55.67 -3.57 -2.24
N LEU A 939 -55.41 -2.69 -1.26
CA LEU A 939 -54.99 -1.29 -1.48
C LEU A 939 -53.47 -1.12 -1.65
N PHE A 940 -52.66 -2.11 -1.25
CA PHE A 940 -51.20 -2.04 -1.26
C PHE A 940 -50.56 -2.92 -2.34
N LYS A 941 -51.31 -3.20 -3.42
CA LYS A 941 -50.78 -3.74 -4.68
C LYS A 941 -50.67 -2.67 -5.75
#